data_AF-A0A7J9RI42-F1
#
_entry.id   AF-A0A7J9RI42-F1
#
_cell.length_a   1.000
_cell.length_b   1.000
_cell.length_c   1.000
_cell.angle_alpha   90.00
_cell.angle_beta   90.00
_cell.angle_gamma   90.00
#
_symmetry.space_group_name_H-M   'P 1'
#
loop_
_entity.id
_entity.type
_entity.pdbx_description
1 polymer ?
#
loop_
_entity_poly.entity_id
_entity_poly.type
_entity_poly.pdbx_seq_one_letter_code
_entity_poly.pdbx_strand_id
1 'polypeptide(L)'
;MQRMIALVLIAMLLIPFAGCLGENDSDNASGTITVEAVWTEIPIETKSQYYSDGADTPWELSSEPFTEQIQDAGGIVVGLALVLDYPNEDETPNLGFCTGLESDAPDTIFGTITKNDWTLTASEVNPGSHAVNLTWHNQSLLDAKNISGMSENGIRNQIDLGNEALGTYDFSVRVDADAYEGTGCTHTDNGEEVSTAVSLLVLDLELIGGGETNALSVGDGAVSIVLFLPWFIGMFLLVGYLVSKKERYHLGIILEDDSDVDSEGASSGEEGRTLVESYRARVLTLCALYVAQGIPWGFITVTFVTYLAVEGVAAGQLAFLLTLGTLPWSVKFLWGPIIDRYQFPEMGKRRPWILIAQSGMIVVLSSMLLIPDMSSNVTLVGIMFLVYNIFTALQDVSTDALAVDVLEPHEFEKVNSYMFTSKAVGGIIGGAGLGTIIGFVGIKGAIVMQIPILVVIMLVPLFMTERPGEKLYPWSESSKQKTSDTIEKQKNFKEIFDNIKIAFSFRSAQLGILLSLIISLSYFLIPILPLLFVRELGWTEEQFNATKGGVILIVTMLGYMAGGQLGKQYGGKAIIIYSAFSTALITAFWGMNESLWSNGFFMMTVWSLQTFVWAMVSINIYSLMMRITWTEVGGTQFTGYMAMMNLSAIIGYQLTAPLAARFDYSTLFYIAALLETVVILGAMFIDPEETRREMVKRLSD
;
A
#
# COMPACT_ATOMS: atom_id res chain seq x y z
N MET A 1 1.42 -1.47 38.13
CA MET A 1 0.82 -0.64 37.06
C MET A 1 1.77 0.47 36.59
N GLN A 2 2.01 1.56 37.34
CA GLN A 2 2.88 2.66 36.89
C GLN A 2 4.36 2.29 36.68
N ARG A 3 4.97 1.52 37.59
CA ARG A 3 6.41 1.18 37.49
C ARG A 3 6.75 0.26 36.32
N MET A 4 5.85 -0.66 35.94
CA MET A 4 6.11 -1.65 34.90
C MET A 4 5.82 -1.09 33.50
N ILE A 5 4.75 -0.29 33.36
CA ILE A 5 4.45 0.46 32.12
C ILE A 5 5.56 1.48 31.84
N ALA A 6 6.03 2.19 32.88
CA ALA A 6 7.19 3.08 32.76
C ALA A 6 8.48 2.32 32.42
N LEU A 7 8.73 1.14 32.98
CA LEU A 7 9.92 0.34 32.66
C LEU A 7 9.94 -0.15 31.22
N VAL A 8 8.79 -0.55 30.67
CA VAL A 8 8.68 -0.98 29.26
C VAL A 8 8.82 0.22 28.31
N LEU A 9 8.21 1.37 28.66
CA LEU A 9 8.38 2.63 27.94
C LEU A 9 9.84 3.14 27.97
N ILE A 10 10.50 3.07 29.12
CA ILE A 10 11.89 3.51 29.32
C ILE A 10 12.87 2.53 28.63
N ALA A 11 12.59 1.23 28.63
CA ALA A 11 13.40 0.25 27.91
C ALA A 11 13.34 0.42 26.38
N MET A 12 12.23 0.91 25.82
CA MET A 12 12.11 1.23 24.39
C MET A 12 12.69 2.60 24.01
N LEU A 13 12.68 3.58 24.92
CA LEU A 13 13.37 4.88 24.74
C LEU A 13 14.90 4.75 24.60
N LEU A 14 15.48 3.60 24.97
CA LEU A 14 16.92 3.35 24.99
C LEU A 14 17.44 2.46 23.85
N ILE A 15 16.61 2.09 22.87
CA ILE A 15 17.08 1.32 21.71
C ILE A 15 17.39 2.32 20.57
N PRO A 16 18.67 2.54 20.22
CA PRO A 16 19.02 3.41 19.10
C PRO A 16 18.74 2.67 17.79
N PHE A 17 17.62 2.95 17.12
CA PHE A 17 17.47 2.66 15.69
C PHE A 17 18.03 3.83 14.87
N ALA A 18 19.33 4.09 15.03
CA ALA A 18 20.10 4.88 14.08
C ALA A 18 20.64 3.90 13.03
N GLY A 19 19.81 3.53 12.05
CA GLY A 19 20.14 2.47 11.10
C GLY A 19 19.79 2.73 9.64
N CYS A 20 19.03 3.77 9.29
CA CYS A 20 18.60 4.03 7.90
C CYS A 20 18.51 5.52 7.57
N LEU A 21 19.43 6.35 8.05
CA LEU A 21 19.59 7.70 7.51
C LEU A 21 20.64 7.64 6.39
N GLY A 22 20.18 7.20 5.22
CA GLY A 22 20.87 7.42 3.96
C GLY A 22 20.47 8.78 3.40
N GLU A 23 21.45 9.63 3.20
CA GLU A 23 21.37 10.91 2.49
C GLU A 23 21.65 10.61 1.01
N ASN A 24 20.68 10.87 0.11
CA ASN A 24 20.86 11.41 -1.24
C ASN A 24 19.65 11.22 -2.17
N ASP A 25 19.44 12.29 -2.94
CA ASP A 25 18.75 12.46 -4.23
C ASP A 25 18.28 11.20 -4.97
N SER A 26 17.00 11.18 -5.35
CA SER A 26 16.59 11.32 -6.76
C SER A 26 15.12 10.96 -6.96
N ASP A 27 14.52 11.72 -7.88
CA ASP A 27 13.20 11.56 -8.50
C ASP A 27 12.81 10.11 -8.77
N ASN A 28 11.55 9.77 -8.46
CA ASN A 28 10.73 8.94 -9.34
C ASN A 28 9.25 9.07 -8.98
N ALA A 29 8.43 9.47 -9.95
CA ALA A 29 6.98 9.39 -9.90
C ALA A 29 6.49 8.58 -11.09
N SER A 30 5.77 7.48 -10.83
CA SER A 30 5.18 6.63 -11.86
C SER A 30 3.71 7.00 -12.11
N GLY A 31 3.47 7.81 -13.13
CA GLY A 31 2.16 8.06 -13.75
C GLY A 31 2.32 8.16 -15.28
N THR A 32 1.22 7.98 -16.02
CA THR A 32 1.16 8.31 -17.47
C THR A 32 0.54 9.69 -17.61
N ILE A 33 1.25 10.60 -18.26
CA ILE A 33 0.95 12.03 -18.44
C ILE A 33 0.58 12.24 -19.91
N THR A 34 -0.63 12.72 -20.20
CA THR A 34 -0.97 13.15 -21.57
C THR A 34 -0.44 14.56 -21.77
N VAL A 35 0.16 14.85 -22.91
CA VAL A 35 0.67 16.17 -23.26
C VAL A 35 -0.21 16.76 -24.34
N GLU A 36 -0.90 17.85 -24.03
CA GLU A 36 -1.57 18.70 -25.01
C GLU A 36 -0.77 20.00 -25.15
N ALA A 37 -0.48 20.38 -26.40
CA ALA A 37 0.33 21.55 -26.69
C ALA A 37 -0.28 22.33 -27.86
N VAL A 38 -0.48 23.62 -27.67
CA VAL A 38 -0.99 24.55 -28.69
C VAL A 38 0.12 25.51 -29.09
N TRP A 39 0.36 25.63 -30.39
CA TRP A 39 1.40 26.50 -30.94
C TRP A 39 0.82 27.84 -31.36
N THR A 40 1.48 28.91 -30.97
CA THR A 40 1.16 30.28 -31.37
C THR A 40 2.41 30.97 -31.90
N GLU A 41 2.31 31.53 -33.11
CA GLU A 41 3.37 32.35 -33.69
C GLU A 41 3.10 33.83 -33.40
N ILE A 42 4.06 34.50 -32.76
CA ILE A 42 3.98 35.93 -32.46
C ILE A 42 4.94 36.67 -33.40
N PRO A 43 4.44 37.43 -34.38
CA PRO A 43 5.31 38.18 -35.29
C PRO A 43 6.00 39.33 -34.54
N ILE A 44 7.33 39.37 -34.61
CA ILE A 44 8.13 40.39 -33.93
C ILE A 44 8.71 41.44 -34.88
N GLU A 45 9.06 41.06 -36.11
CA GLU A 45 9.57 42.00 -37.12
C GLU A 45 9.19 41.55 -38.53
N THR A 46 8.95 42.51 -39.42
CA THR A 46 8.91 42.27 -40.87
C THR A 46 9.58 43.44 -41.57
N LYS A 47 10.55 43.16 -42.44
CA LYS A 47 11.31 44.16 -43.19
C LYS A 47 11.68 43.64 -44.58
N SER A 48 11.88 44.54 -45.53
CA SER A 48 12.51 44.26 -46.82
C SER A 48 13.81 45.04 -46.90
N GLN A 49 14.89 44.40 -47.31
CA GLN A 49 16.22 45.01 -47.40
C GLN A 49 17.00 44.38 -48.55
N TYR A 50 17.83 45.19 -49.20
CA TYR A 50 18.80 44.74 -50.19
C TYR A 50 20.07 44.20 -49.50
N TYR A 51 20.50 43.00 -49.88
CA TYR A 51 21.69 42.32 -49.34
C TYR A 51 22.74 42.19 -50.43
N SER A 52 23.97 42.64 -50.16
CA SER A 52 25.07 42.60 -51.14
C SER A 52 25.71 41.22 -51.23
N ASP A 53 26.18 40.86 -52.43
CA ASP A 53 26.86 39.59 -52.71
C ASP A 53 28.00 39.27 -51.74
N GLY A 54 27.95 38.04 -51.20
CA GLY A 54 28.97 37.43 -50.36
C GLY A 54 29.10 38.01 -48.94
N ALA A 55 28.25 38.96 -48.54
CA ALA A 55 28.32 39.64 -47.25
C ALA A 55 27.25 39.16 -46.26
N ASP A 56 27.69 38.68 -45.09
CA ASP A 56 26.79 38.40 -43.95
C ASP A 56 26.30 39.72 -43.35
N THR A 57 24.98 39.92 -43.33
CA THR A 57 24.35 41.12 -42.74
C THR A 57 23.61 40.76 -41.45
N PRO A 58 24.22 40.95 -40.26
CA PRO A 58 23.60 40.59 -39.00
C PRO A 58 22.71 41.68 -38.41
N TRP A 59 21.70 41.30 -37.64
CA TRP A 59 20.91 42.19 -36.77
C TRP A 59 20.36 41.45 -35.54
N GLU A 60 19.95 42.20 -34.52
CA GLU A 60 19.48 41.66 -33.25
C GLU A 60 18.04 42.08 -32.96
N LEU A 61 17.27 41.19 -32.33
CA LEU A 61 15.91 41.46 -31.83
C LEU A 61 15.77 41.00 -30.37
N SER A 62 14.89 41.64 -29.60
CA SER A 62 14.62 41.31 -28.19
C SER A 62 13.16 40.92 -27.95
N SER A 63 12.93 39.92 -27.11
CA SER A 63 11.57 39.52 -26.69
C SER A 63 10.94 40.43 -25.63
N GLU A 64 11.70 41.31 -24.97
CA GLU A 64 11.19 42.14 -23.86
C GLU A 64 9.90 42.93 -24.20
N PRO A 65 9.77 43.57 -25.39
CA PRO A 65 8.57 44.31 -25.75
C PRO A 65 7.32 43.45 -25.92
N PHE A 66 7.48 42.14 -26.10
CA PHE A 66 6.41 41.20 -26.44
C PHE A 66 5.96 40.35 -25.24
N THR A 67 6.43 40.65 -24.02
CA THR A 67 6.17 39.86 -22.81
C THR A 67 4.68 39.61 -22.55
N GLU A 68 3.80 40.60 -22.76
CA GLU A 68 2.35 40.44 -22.58
C GLU A 68 1.75 39.46 -23.60
N GLN A 69 2.15 39.56 -24.86
CA GLN A 69 1.70 38.65 -25.93
C GLN A 69 2.23 37.22 -25.72
N ILE A 70 3.45 37.08 -25.20
CA ILE A 70 4.04 35.79 -24.84
C ILE A 70 3.24 35.14 -23.70
N GLN A 71 2.84 35.91 -22.68
CA GLN A 71 2.03 35.41 -21.57
C GLN A 71 0.64 34.97 -22.03
N ASP A 72 -0.02 35.75 -22.89
CA ASP A 72 -1.34 35.42 -23.45
C ASP A 72 -1.31 34.15 -24.33
N ALA A 73 -0.14 33.82 -24.90
CA ALA A 73 0.06 32.67 -25.78
C ALA A 73 0.57 31.39 -25.08
N GLY A 74 0.58 31.36 -23.74
CA GLY A 74 0.99 30.19 -22.94
C GLY A 74 2.30 30.35 -22.18
N GLY A 75 3.07 31.41 -22.46
CA GLY A 75 4.24 31.82 -21.67
C GLY A 75 5.55 31.07 -21.95
N ILE A 76 5.52 29.94 -22.68
CA ILE A 76 6.71 29.12 -22.94
C ILE A 76 7.24 29.41 -24.35
N VAL A 77 8.39 30.08 -24.46
CA VAL A 77 9.04 30.32 -25.75
C VAL A 77 9.93 29.13 -26.10
N VAL A 78 9.62 28.45 -27.21
CA VAL A 78 10.25 27.17 -27.60
C VAL A 78 11.07 27.26 -28.89
N GLY A 79 11.07 28.42 -29.56
CA GLY A 79 11.82 28.64 -30.77
C GLY A 79 11.60 29.98 -31.46
N LEU A 80 12.24 30.14 -32.61
CA LEU A 80 12.15 31.26 -33.54
C LEU A 80 11.91 30.74 -34.96
N ALA A 81 11.10 31.47 -35.72
CA ALA A 81 10.90 31.27 -37.14
C ALA A 81 11.33 32.53 -37.91
N LEU A 82 12.21 32.36 -38.90
CA LEU A 82 12.60 33.39 -39.86
C LEU A 82 12.14 32.94 -41.24
N VAL A 83 11.21 33.67 -41.85
CA VAL A 83 10.77 33.45 -43.23
C VAL A 83 11.46 34.47 -44.11
N LEU A 84 12.08 33.99 -45.20
CA LEU A 84 12.72 34.80 -46.22
C LEU A 84 11.95 34.63 -47.52
N ASP A 85 11.57 35.75 -48.14
CA ASP A 85 10.84 35.81 -49.41
C ASP A 85 11.62 36.67 -50.40
N TYR A 86 11.89 36.11 -51.57
CA TYR A 86 12.70 36.67 -52.65
C TYR A 86 12.01 36.31 -53.98
N PRO A 87 10.93 37.02 -54.35
CA PRO A 87 10.02 36.57 -55.39
C PRO A 87 10.53 36.78 -56.82
N ASN A 88 11.64 37.49 -57.01
CA ASN A 88 12.22 37.81 -58.32
C ASN A 88 13.70 37.42 -58.34
N GLU A 89 14.24 37.37 -59.56
CA GLU A 89 15.68 37.35 -59.86
C GLU A 89 16.00 38.65 -60.60
N ASP A 90 17.15 39.29 -60.36
CA ASP A 90 17.56 40.45 -61.13
C ASP A 90 19.05 40.51 -61.51
N GLU A 91 19.36 40.19 -62.77
CA GLU A 91 20.70 40.36 -63.31
C GLU A 91 20.86 41.61 -64.20
N THR A 92 22.03 42.26 -64.15
CA THR A 92 22.34 43.39 -65.04
C THR A 92 23.27 42.96 -66.20
N PRO A 93 22.86 43.05 -67.47
CA PRO A 93 23.70 42.65 -68.60
C PRO A 93 24.91 43.58 -68.80
N ASN A 94 26.11 43.00 -68.97
CA ASN A 94 27.33 43.75 -69.30
C ASN A 94 27.40 44.12 -70.79
N LEU A 95 28.35 45.00 -71.14
CA LEU A 95 28.60 45.39 -72.53
C LEU A 95 29.01 44.17 -73.39
N GLY A 96 28.08 43.63 -74.19
CA GLY A 96 28.25 42.43 -75.02
C GLY A 96 27.09 42.22 -76.01
N PHE A 97 27.02 41.05 -76.66
CA PHE A 97 25.92 40.66 -77.57
C PHE A 97 24.73 40.05 -76.78
N CYS A 98 24.26 40.71 -75.72
CA CYS A 98 23.12 40.24 -74.92
C CYS A 98 21.80 40.55 -75.64
N THR A 99 20.91 39.55 -75.77
CA THR A 99 19.66 39.62 -76.54
C THR A 99 18.44 39.97 -75.68
N GLY A 100 18.56 39.92 -74.36
CA GLY A 100 17.46 40.06 -73.39
C GLY A 100 16.54 38.83 -73.35
N LEU A 101 17.00 37.70 -73.89
CA LEU A 101 16.30 36.40 -73.88
C LEU A 101 17.07 35.36 -73.05
N GLU A 102 18.24 35.73 -72.54
CA GLU A 102 19.02 34.96 -71.57
C GLU A 102 18.20 34.81 -70.27
N SER A 103 18.31 33.66 -69.62
CA SER A 103 17.67 33.43 -68.31
C SER A 103 18.67 33.76 -67.22
N ASP A 104 18.24 34.57 -66.27
CA ASP A 104 19.02 34.91 -65.08
C ASP A 104 19.37 33.61 -64.33
N ALA A 105 20.61 33.53 -63.85
CA ALA A 105 21.08 32.47 -62.99
C ALA A 105 20.49 32.66 -61.59
N PRO A 106 20.10 31.58 -60.90
CA PRO A 106 19.54 31.69 -59.56
C PRO A 106 20.65 31.85 -58.50
N ASP A 107 20.53 32.87 -57.66
CA ASP A 107 21.31 33.07 -56.45
C ASP A 107 20.98 32.08 -55.33
N THR A 108 21.89 31.95 -54.35
CA THR A 108 21.65 31.19 -53.12
C THR A 108 21.51 32.14 -51.92
N ILE A 109 20.34 32.10 -51.27
CA ILE A 109 20.02 32.92 -50.10
C ILE A 109 20.15 32.08 -48.84
N PHE A 110 20.99 32.52 -47.91
CA PHE A 110 21.20 31.90 -46.60
C PHE A 110 20.51 32.72 -45.51
N GLY A 111 19.68 32.07 -44.69
CA GLY A 111 19.16 32.61 -43.44
C GLY A 111 19.80 31.91 -42.25
N THR A 112 20.29 32.68 -41.28
CA THR A 112 20.87 32.17 -40.03
C THR A 112 20.16 32.76 -38.82
N ILE A 113 19.76 31.91 -37.88
CA ILE A 113 19.26 32.27 -36.55
C ILE A 113 20.27 31.80 -35.51
N THR A 114 20.65 32.65 -34.57
CA THR A 114 21.47 32.30 -33.41
C THR A 114 20.84 32.78 -32.11
N LYS A 115 20.82 31.89 -31.12
CA LYS A 115 20.43 32.16 -29.73
C LYS A 115 21.39 31.40 -28.81
N ASN A 116 22.21 32.11 -28.06
CA ASN A 116 23.24 31.50 -27.19
C ASN A 116 24.12 30.50 -27.99
N ASP A 117 24.12 29.23 -27.61
CA ASP A 117 24.86 28.15 -28.30
C ASP A 117 24.09 27.50 -29.45
N TRP A 118 22.82 27.88 -29.67
CA TRP A 118 21.97 27.34 -30.74
C TRP A 118 22.07 28.19 -31.99
N THR A 119 22.58 27.60 -33.08
CA THR A 119 22.62 28.24 -34.40
C THR A 119 22.03 27.31 -35.44
N LEU A 120 21.15 27.83 -36.30
CA LEU A 120 20.63 27.14 -37.47
C LEU A 120 20.78 28.03 -38.70
N THR A 121 21.38 27.47 -39.75
CA THR A 121 21.50 28.09 -41.07
C THR A 121 20.82 27.18 -42.09
N ALA A 122 19.96 27.76 -42.91
CA ALA A 122 19.37 27.11 -44.07
C ALA A 122 19.49 28.02 -45.30
N SER A 123 19.43 27.41 -46.48
CA SER A 123 19.48 28.13 -47.74
C SER A 123 18.62 27.48 -48.81
N GLU A 124 18.12 28.33 -49.70
CA GLU A 124 17.41 27.97 -50.92
C GLU A 124 17.77 28.97 -52.03
N VAL A 125 17.29 28.70 -53.24
CA VAL A 125 17.57 29.52 -54.43
C VAL A 125 16.37 30.39 -54.80
N ASN A 126 16.61 31.61 -55.25
CA ASN A 126 15.62 32.50 -55.85
C ASN A 126 15.29 32.08 -57.31
N PRO A 127 14.12 32.52 -57.83
CA PRO A 127 13.01 33.12 -57.11
C PRO A 127 12.26 32.10 -56.24
N GLY A 128 11.92 32.46 -55.01
CA GLY A 128 11.31 31.55 -54.04
C GLY A 128 11.12 32.14 -52.64
N SER A 129 10.85 31.26 -51.68
CA SER A 129 10.84 31.60 -50.25
C SER A 129 11.16 30.36 -49.43
N HIS A 130 11.83 30.57 -48.29
CA HIS A 130 12.11 29.50 -47.35
C HIS A 130 12.00 29.97 -45.90
N ALA A 131 11.92 29.01 -44.98
CA ALA A 131 11.83 29.27 -43.54
C ALA A 131 12.98 28.59 -42.79
N VAL A 132 13.57 29.33 -41.85
CA VAL A 132 14.56 28.84 -40.90
C VAL A 132 13.87 28.77 -39.53
N ASN A 133 13.63 27.56 -39.04
CA ASN A 133 12.92 27.35 -37.77
C ASN A 133 13.89 26.77 -36.73
N LEU A 134 14.38 27.62 -35.82
CA LEU A 134 15.25 27.20 -34.72
C LEU A 134 14.41 26.91 -33.48
N THR A 135 14.39 25.67 -33.00
CA THR A 135 13.65 25.27 -31.79
C THR A 135 14.59 24.60 -30.77
N TRP A 136 14.30 24.78 -29.48
CA TRP A 136 15.15 24.32 -28.36
C TRP A 136 14.39 23.51 -27.30
N HIS A 137 13.46 22.67 -27.77
CA HIS A 137 12.65 21.79 -26.91
C HIS A 137 12.78 20.32 -27.33
N ASN A 138 12.48 19.40 -26.43
CA ASN A 138 12.48 17.97 -26.75
C ASN A 138 11.22 17.58 -27.56
N GLN A 139 11.32 17.59 -28.89
CA GLN A 139 10.22 17.24 -29.81
C GLN A 139 9.59 15.88 -29.52
N SER A 140 10.36 14.89 -29.05
CA SER A 140 9.85 13.54 -28.78
C SER A 140 8.80 13.50 -27.66
N LEU A 141 8.82 14.47 -26.74
CA LEU A 141 7.82 14.58 -25.66
C LEU A 141 6.49 15.13 -26.17
N LEU A 142 6.53 16.08 -27.12
CA LEU A 142 5.33 16.63 -27.74
C LEU A 142 4.67 15.63 -28.72
N ASP A 143 5.48 14.83 -29.41
CA ASP A 143 4.98 13.84 -30.39
C ASP A 143 4.37 12.59 -29.72
N ALA A 144 4.88 12.20 -28.55
CA ALA A 144 4.46 10.98 -27.86
C ALA A 144 3.00 11.01 -27.40
N LYS A 145 2.41 12.20 -27.19
CA LYS A 145 1.09 12.47 -26.60
C LYS A 145 0.81 11.86 -25.22
N ASN A 146 1.37 10.70 -24.89
CA ASN A 146 1.28 10.01 -23.60
C ASN A 146 2.69 9.62 -23.14
N ILE A 147 3.14 10.18 -22.03
CA ILE A 147 4.48 9.94 -21.46
C ILE A 147 4.32 9.18 -20.15
N SER A 148 4.95 8.02 -20.02
CA SER A 148 4.95 7.22 -18.79
C SER A 148 6.31 7.25 -18.10
N GLY A 149 6.34 7.45 -16.78
CA GLY A 149 7.56 7.31 -15.98
C GLY A 149 8.44 8.56 -15.89
N MET A 150 7.91 9.73 -16.24
CA MET A 150 8.51 11.03 -15.97
C MET A 150 7.58 11.85 -15.08
N SER A 151 8.13 12.68 -14.19
CA SER A 151 7.34 13.63 -13.40
C SER A 151 6.88 14.82 -14.26
N GLU A 152 5.79 15.48 -13.88
CA GLU A 152 5.32 16.71 -14.55
C GLU A 152 6.43 17.78 -14.62
N ASN A 153 7.19 17.96 -13.53
CA ASN A 153 8.33 18.87 -13.51
C ASN A 153 9.47 18.39 -14.42
N GLY A 154 9.71 17.09 -14.52
CA GLY A 154 10.68 16.52 -15.45
C GLY A 154 10.32 16.75 -16.92
N ILE A 155 9.03 16.75 -17.25
CA ILE A 155 8.53 17.09 -18.60
C ILE A 155 8.63 18.60 -18.83
N ARG A 156 8.17 19.43 -17.89
CA ARG A 156 8.23 20.89 -18.00
C ARG A 156 9.67 21.38 -18.17
N ASN A 157 10.63 20.87 -17.39
CA ASN A 157 12.04 21.27 -17.51
C ASN A 157 12.71 20.89 -18.84
N GLN A 158 12.14 19.95 -19.61
CA GLN A 158 12.64 19.56 -20.94
C GLN A 158 11.98 20.32 -22.09
N ILE A 159 10.94 21.11 -21.81
CA ILE A 159 10.18 21.88 -22.79
C ILE A 159 10.35 23.38 -22.53
N ASP A 160 10.34 23.79 -21.27
CA ASP A 160 10.47 25.18 -20.82
C ASP A 160 11.86 25.45 -20.25
N LEU A 161 12.67 26.20 -21.00
CA LEU A 161 13.99 26.69 -20.56
C LEU A 161 13.90 27.97 -19.70
N GLY A 162 12.69 28.44 -19.39
CA GLY A 162 12.43 29.60 -18.54
C GLY A 162 13.12 30.85 -19.06
N ASN A 163 13.86 31.53 -18.18
CA ASN A 163 14.49 32.82 -18.50
C ASN A 163 15.59 32.74 -19.57
N GLU A 164 16.13 31.55 -19.87
CA GLU A 164 17.17 31.39 -20.90
C GLU A 164 16.60 31.46 -22.32
N ALA A 165 15.32 31.13 -22.50
CA ALA A 165 14.62 31.23 -23.78
C ALA A 165 14.32 32.68 -24.17
N LEU A 166 14.26 33.60 -23.20
CA LEU A 166 13.97 35.01 -23.40
C LEU A 166 15.26 35.84 -23.60
N GLY A 167 15.10 37.08 -24.04
CA GLY A 167 16.18 38.06 -24.20
C GLY A 167 16.46 38.39 -25.67
N THR A 168 17.73 38.55 -26.02
CA THR A 168 18.17 38.91 -27.37
C THR A 168 18.36 37.67 -28.25
N TYR A 169 18.08 37.83 -29.55
CA TYR A 169 18.25 36.85 -30.62
C TYR A 169 18.99 37.50 -31.79
N ASP A 170 19.93 36.75 -32.38
CA ASP A 170 20.76 37.23 -33.48
C ASP A 170 20.33 36.58 -34.79
N PHE A 171 20.22 37.37 -35.85
CA PHE A 171 19.86 36.92 -37.18
C PHE A 171 20.90 37.39 -38.17
N SER A 172 21.13 36.62 -39.23
CA SER A 172 21.97 37.03 -40.35
C SER A 172 21.43 36.49 -41.66
N VAL A 173 21.46 37.33 -42.69
CA VAL A 173 21.17 36.93 -44.07
C VAL A 173 22.41 37.18 -44.91
N ARG A 174 22.68 36.22 -45.79
CA ARG A 174 23.74 36.30 -46.79
C ARG A 174 23.18 35.85 -48.13
N VAL A 175 23.49 36.62 -49.16
CA VAL A 175 23.19 36.28 -50.55
C VAL A 175 24.51 35.95 -51.22
N ASP A 176 24.62 34.75 -51.78
CA ASP A 176 25.71 34.40 -52.70
C ASP A 176 25.13 34.50 -54.10
N ALA A 177 25.51 35.57 -54.80
CA ALA A 177 24.92 35.92 -56.09
C ALA A 177 25.69 35.27 -57.25
N ASP A 178 24.98 34.63 -58.17
CA ASP A 178 25.53 33.99 -59.36
C ASP A 178 24.99 34.72 -60.60
N ALA A 179 25.88 35.06 -61.53
CA ALA A 179 25.49 35.76 -62.76
C ALA A 179 25.59 34.85 -64.00
N TYR A 180 24.70 35.05 -64.98
CA TYR A 180 24.77 34.35 -66.25
C TYR A 180 26.11 34.54 -66.99
N GLU A 181 26.78 33.42 -67.31
CA GLU A 181 28.00 33.39 -68.13
C GLU A 181 27.79 32.66 -69.47
N GLY A 182 27.71 33.43 -70.57
CA GLY A 182 27.54 32.92 -71.94
C GLY A 182 28.69 33.28 -72.88
N THR A 183 28.75 32.62 -74.04
CA THR A 183 29.75 32.97 -75.08
C THR A 183 29.34 34.27 -75.79
N GLY A 184 29.89 35.40 -75.34
CA GLY A 184 29.67 36.72 -75.95
C GLY A 184 28.65 37.61 -75.21
N CYS A 185 28.07 37.14 -74.11
CA CYS A 185 27.24 37.90 -73.17
C CYS A 185 27.52 37.38 -71.74
N THR A 186 27.70 38.31 -70.81
CA THR A 186 27.89 38.03 -69.37
C THR A 186 27.05 39.04 -68.62
N HIS A 187 26.40 38.64 -67.54
CA HIS A 187 25.71 39.57 -66.66
C HIS A 187 26.56 39.89 -65.42
N THR A 188 26.13 40.87 -64.64
CA THR A 188 26.65 41.18 -63.32
C THR A 188 25.49 41.15 -62.34
N ASP A 189 25.68 40.41 -61.27
CA ASP A 189 24.83 40.43 -60.08
C ASP A 189 25.60 41.08 -58.93
N ASN A 190 24.92 41.85 -58.07
CA ASN A 190 25.51 42.44 -56.86
C ASN A 190 24.74 42.06 -55.58
N GLY A 191 23.77 41.15 -55.66
CA GLY A 191 22.93 40.66 -54.56
C GLY A 191 21.44 40.98 -54.75
N GLU A 192 20.62 40.58 -53.78
CA GLU A 192 19.16 40.42 -53.93
C GLU A 192 18.34 41.23 -52.90
N GLU A 193 17.11 41.62 -53.24
CA GLU A 193 16.16 42.20 -52.28
C GLU A 193 15.38 41.08 -51.56
N VAL A 194 15.66 40.90 -50.27
CA VAL A 194 15.02 39.84 -49.47
C VAL A 194 14.08 40.45 -48.43
N SER A 195 12.82 40.00 -48.46
CA SER A 195 11.83 40.27 -47.43
C SER A 195 11.93 39.24 -46.30
N THR A 196 12.21 39.69 -45.09
CA THR A 196 12.33 38.85 -43.90
C THR A 196 11.19 39.09 -42.93
N ALA A 197 10.55 38.02 -42.46
CA ALA A 197 9.57 38.03 -41.37
C ALA A 197 10.05 37.13 -40.22
N VAL A 198 10.14 37.69 -39.01
CA VAL A 198 10.57 36.99 -37.81
C VAL A 198 9.41 36.82 -36.84
N SER A 199 9.22 35.60 -36.35
CA SER A 199 8.20 35.24 -35.36
C SER A 199 8.80 34.45 -34.19
N LEU A 200 8.28 34.71 -32.98
CA LEU A 200 8.50 33.86 -31.81
C LEU A 200 7.54 32.67 -31.86
N LEU A 201 8.05 31.48 -31.56
CA LEU A 201 7.24 30.28 -31.41
C LEU A 201 6.94 30.08 -29.92
N VAL A 202 5.68 30.30 -29.53
CA VAL A 202 5.21 30.17 -28.15
C VAL A 202 4.28 28.98 -28.03
N LEU A 203 4.48 28.21 -26.96
CA LEU A 203 3.73 27.02 -26.65
C LEU A 203 2.84 27.25 -25.43
N ASP A 204 1.56 26.90 -25.54
CA ASP A 204 0.68 26.68 -24.40
C ASP A 204 0.65 25.18 -24.10
N LEU A 205 1.20 24.80 -22.95
CA LEU A 205 1.42 23.41 -22.56
C LEU A 205 0.47 23.00 -21.43
N GLU A 206 -0.48 22.13 -21.75
CA GLU A 206 -1.38 21.50 -20.80
C GLU A 206 -1.00 20.03 -20.60
N LEU A 207 -0.65 19.67 -19.36
CA LEU A 207 -0.30 18.29 -18.98
C LEU A 207 -1.54 17.63 -18.35
N ILE A 208 -2.16 16.70 -19.07
CA ILE A 208 -3.41 16.03 -18.69
C ILE A 208 -3.11 14.55 -18.37
N GLY A 209 -2.61 14.28 -17.18
CA GLY A 209 -2.32 12.91 -16.74
C GLY A 209 -1.16 12.90 -15.76
N GLY A 210 -1.07 11.86 -14.94
CA GLY A 210 -0.89 12.08 -13.52
C GLY A 210 -2.28 12.36 -12.99
N GLY A 211 -3.11 11.32 -12.94
CA GLY A 211 -4.48 11.51 -12.50
C GLY A 211 -4.49 12.30 -11.21
N GLU A 212 -5.30 13.35 -11.18
CA GLU A 212 -6.32 13.44 -10.14
C GLU A 212 -7.08 12.10 -10.07
N THR A 213 -6.41 11.04 -9.60
CA THR A 213 -7.07 9.84 -9.12
C THR A 213 -7.63 10.18 -7.76
N ASN A 214 -8.53 11.16 -7.62
CA ASN A 214 -8.96 11.65 -6.31
C ASN A 214 -7.76 11.67 -5.34
N ALA A 215 -6.62 12.24 -5.74
CA ALA A 215 -5.41 12.14 -4.93
C ALA A 215 -5.81 12.71 -3.58
N LEU A 216 -5.85 11.83 -2.57
CA LEU A 216 -6.53 12.12 -1.33
C LEU A 216 -5.82 13.34 -0.73
N SER A 217 -6.43 14.51 -0.93
CA SER A 217 -5.93 15.76 -0.43
C SER A 217 -6.52 15.94 0.96
N VAL A 218 -5.68 16.43 1.85
CA VAL A 218 -6.11 16.71 3.22
C VAL A 218 -6.59 18.15 3.19
N GLY A 219 -7.82 18.38 3.62
CA GLY A 219 -8.44 19.69 3.62
C GLY A 219 -7.92 20.55 4.77
N ASP A 220 -8.31 21.81 4.78
CA ASP A 220 -7.80 22.81 5.74
C ASP A 220 -8.68 22.97 6.99
N GLY A 221 -9.68 22.11 7.19
CA GLY A 221 -10.63 22.23 8.29
C GLY A 221 -10.00 21.87 9.63
N ALA A 222 -9.52 22.88 10.36
CA ALA A 222 -8.99 22.71 11.70
C ALA A 222 -10.09 22.75 12.78
N VAL A 223 -10.18 21.69 13.58
CA VAL A 223 -11.05 21.62 14.76
C VAL A 223 -10.18 21.64 16.01
N SER A 224 -10.40 22.63 16.88
CA SER A 224 -9.64 22.74 18.13
C SER A 224 -9.83 21.52 19.02
N ILE A 225 -8.73 21.00 19.57
CA ILE A 225 -8.73 19.92 20.58
C ILE A 225 -9.65 20.22 21.78
N VAL A 226 -9.91 21.51 22.08
CA VAL A 226 -10.80 21.96 23.15
C VAL A 226 -12.21 21.37 23.01
N LEU A 227 -12.68 21.16 21.77
CA LEU A 227 -13.99 20.52 21.51
C LEU A 227 -14.01 19.03 21.87
N PHE A 228 -12.85 18.37 21.87
CA PHE A 228 -12.72 16.96 22.23
C PHE A 228 -12.45 16.76 23.73
N LEU A 229 -12.01 17.80 24.46
CA LEU A 229 -11.71 17.71 25.90
C LEU A 229 -12.87 17.16 26.75
N PRO A 230 -14.14 17.57 26.57
CA PRO A 230 -15.24 16.99 27.34
C PRO A 230 -15.37 15.48 27.16
N TRP A 231 -15.09 14.98 25.95
CA TRP A 231 -15.10 13.55 25.66
C TRP A 231 -13.96 12.84 26.38
N PHE A 232 -12.72 13.33 26.27
CA PHE A 232 -11.57 12.71 26.94
C PHE A 232 -11.67 12.76 28.46
N ILE A 233 -12.16 13.86 29.03
CA ILE A 233 -12.44 13.97 30.47
C ILE A 233 -13.53 12.98 30.88
N GLY A 234 -14.62 12.89 30.10
CA GLY A 234 -15.68 11.92 30.31
C GLY A 234 -15.18 10.48 30.26
N MET A 235 -14.33 10.15 29.29
CA MET A 235 -13.68 8.85 29.16
C MET A 235 -12.71 8.56 30.31
N PHE A 236 -11.94 9.55 30.76
CA PHE A 236 -11.06 9.40 31.92
C PHE A 236 -11.88 9.07 33.19
N LEU A 237 -12.97 9.80 33.43
CA LEU A 237 -13.88 9.55 34.55
C LEU A 237 -14.57 8.19 34.41
N LEU A 238 -14.99 7.80 33.20
CA LEU A 238 -15.59 6.51 32.92
C LEU A 238 -14.61 5.36 33.21
N VAL A 239 -13.37 5.46 32.72
CA VAL A 239 -12.32 4.48 33.00
C VAL A 239 -12.07 4.40 34.51
N GLY A 240 -11.93 5.55 35.20
CA GLY A 240 -11.80 5.58 36.65
C GLY A 240 -12.96 4.90 37.39
N TYR A 241 -14.19 5.13 36.93
CA TYR A 241 -15.39 4.49 37.48
C TYR A 241 -15.42 2.98 37.22
N LEU A 242 -15.09 2.54 36.00
CA LEU A 242 -15.01 1.13 35.62
C LEU A 242 -14.00 0.39 36.51
N VAL A 243 -12.83 0.99 36.72
CA VAL A 243 -11.77 0.46 37.58
C VAL A 243 -12.22 0.38 39.03
N SER A 244 -12.93 1.39 39.53
CA SER A 244 -13.51 1.36 40.89
C SER A 244 -14.53 0.24 41.07
N LYS A 245 -15.24 -0.17 40.01
CA LYS A 245 -16.21 -1.28 40.01
C LYS A 245 -15.72 -2.51 39.27
N LYS A 246 -14.45 -2.89 39.49
CA LYS A 246 -13.76 -4.00 38.80
C LYS A 246 -14.56 -5.30 38.76
N GLU A 247 -15.18 -5.68 39.88
CA GLU A 247 -15.97 -6.92 39.98
C GLU A 247 -17.25 -6.89 39.14
N ARG A 248 -18.02 -5.80 39.22
CA ARG A 248 -19.30 -5.66 38.51
C ARG A 248 -19.14 -5.72 36.99
N TYR A 249 -18.00 -5.24 36.49
CA TYR A 249 -17.70 -5.23 35.06
C TYR A 249 -16.78 -6.37 34.62
N HIS A 250 -16.51 -7.35 35.49
CA HIS A 250 -15.69 -8.51 35.16
C HIS A 250 -14.29 -8.14 34.65
N LEU A 251 -13.74 -7.00 35.09
CA LEU A 251 -12.47 -6.47 34.58
C LEU A 251 -11.26 -7.25 35.08
N GLY A 252 -11.41 -7.95 36.22
CA GLY A 252 -10.34 -8.66 36.90
C GLY A 252 -10.46 -10.17 36.86
N ILE A 253 -11.30 -10.73 35.98
CA ILE A 253 -11.34 -12.19 35.82
C ILE A 253 -9.97 -12.62 35.31
N ILE A 254 -9.21 -13.19 36.24
CA ILE A 254 -7.97 -13.91 36.00
C ILE A 254 -8.34 -15.33 36.41
N LEU A 255 -8.36 -16.23 35.44
CA LEU A 255 -8.56 -17.65 35.73
C LEU A 255 -7.19 -18.19 36.14
N GLU A 256 -7.10 -18.70 37.35
CA GLU A 256 -5.89 -19.33 37.87
C GLU A 256 -5.62 -20.62 37.08
N ASP A 257 -4.34 -20.96 36.91
CA ASP A 257 -3.95 -22.25 36.33
C ASP A 257 -4.41 -23.32 37.35
N ASP A 258 -5.21 -24.32 36.95
CA ASP A 258 -5.70 -25.39 37.85
C ASP A 258 -4.56 -26.22 38.50
N SER A 259 -3.28 -25.92 38.20
CA SER A 259 -2.10 -26.50 38.84
C SER A 259 -1.87 -26.07 40.30
N ASP A 260 -2.52 -24.99 40.77
CA ASP A 260 -2.34 -24.49 42.14
C ASP A 260 -3.39 -25.02 43.13
N VAL A 261 -4.36 -25.82 42.67
CA VAL A 261 -5.35 -26.50 43.50
C VAL A 261 -5.11 -28.01 43.38
N ASP A 262 -4.63 -28.62 44.48
CA ASP A 262 -4.33 -30.05 44.66
C ASP A 262 -2.96 -30.56 44.16
N SER A 263 -1.90 -30.26 44.93
CA SER A 263 -0.66 -31.06 44.91
C SER A 263 -0.44 -31.87 46.20
N GLU A 264 -1.47 -32.62 46.61
CA GLU A 264 -1.25 -33.97 47.13
C GLU A 264 -1.74 -34.98 46.08
N GLY A 265 -0.88 -35.33 45.12
CA GLY A 265 -0.97 -36.62 44.43
C GLY A 265 -1.32 -36.68 42.94
N ALA A 266 -1.36 -35.57 42.18
CA ALA A 266 -1.51 -35.64 40.73
C ALA A 266 -0.27 -35.09 40.01
N SER A 267 0.51 -35.98 39.41
CA SER A 267 1.60 -35.63 38.50
C SER A 267 1.05 -34.87 37.30
N SER A 268 1.33 -33.57 37.20
CA SER A 268 1.16 -32.79 35.98
C SER A 268 2.08 -33.36 34.90
N GLY A 269 1.53 -34.20 34.03
CA GLY A 269 2.28 -34.91 33.00
C GLY A 269 2.78 -33.96 31.92
N GLU A 270 4.07 -33.62 31.95
CA GLU A 270 4.78 -33.08 30.78
C GLU A 270 4.84 -34.07 29.59
N GLU A 271 4.30 -35.29 29.73
CA GLU A 271 4.35 -36.38 28.75
C GLU A 271 3.00 -36.67 28.03
N GLY A 272 2.07 -35.70 27.99
CA GLY A 272 0.86 -35.82 27.17
C GLY A 272 1.19 -35.90 25.66
N ARG A 273 0.65 -36.89 24.95
CA ARG A 273 0.85 -37.06 23.49
C ARG A 273 -0.14 -36.26 22.63
N THR A 274 -1.12 -35.61 23.27
CA THR A 274 -2.25 -34.95 22.60
C THR A 274 -2.31 -33.46 22.90
N LEU A 275 -3.03 -32.69 22.07
CA LEU A 275 -3.16 -31.24 22.24
C LEU A 275 -3.93 -30.85 23.50
N VAL A 276 -4.92 -31.66 23.91
CA VAL A 276 -5.68 -31.39 25.14
C VAL A 276 -4.85 -31.66 26.40
N GLU A 277 -3.97 -32.67 26.40
CA GLU A 277 -3.18 -33.04 27.57
C GLU A 277 -1.91 -32.20 27.76
N SER A 278 -1.30 -31.72 26.67
CA SER A 278 0.02 -31.08 26.72
C SER A 278 -0.01 -29.63 26.26
N TYR A 279 0.21 -28.71 27.21
CA TYR A 279 0.35 -27.27 26.94
C TYR A 279 1.42 -26.98 25.88
N ARG A 280 2.61 -27.61 26.01
CA ARG A 280 3.73 -27.39 25.07
C ARG A 280 3.33 -27.79 23.65
N ALA A 281 2.66 -28.93 23.52
CA ALA A 281 2.26 -29.46 22.23
C ALA A 281 1.14 -28.63 21.58
N ARG A 282 0.17 -28.17 22.39
CA ARG A 282 -0.88 -27.22 22.04
C ARG A 282 -0.30 -25.91 21.50
N VAL A 283 0.57 -25.25 22.27
CA VAL A 283 1.18 -23.98 21.88
C VAL A 283 2.05 -24.12 20.63
N LEU A 284 2.92 -25.15 20.58
CA LEU A 284 3.79 -25.37 19.43
C LEU A 284 2.99 -25.59 18.14
N THR A 285 1.93 -26.39 18.21
CA THR A 285 1.08 -26.69 17.05
C THR A 285 0.38 -25.45 16.55
N LEU A 286 -0.28 -24.69 17.44
CA LEU A 286 -0.98 -23.46 17.06
C LEU A 286 -0.03 -22.41 16.49
N CYS A 287 1.15 -22.23 17.11
CA CYS A 287 2.16 -21.30 16.60
C CYS A 287 2.68 -21.71 15.22
N ALA A 288 3.03 -22.98 15.03
CA ALA A 288 3.50 -23.49 13.74
C ALA A 288 2.45 -23.29 12.63
N LEU A 289 1.18 -23.59 12.92
CA LEU A 289 0.08 -23.36 11.98
C LEU A 289 -0.12 -21.88 11.66
N TYR A 290 0.04 -20.98 12.64
CA TYR A 290 -0.01 -19.53 12.41
C TYR A 290 1.18 -19.01 11.59
N VAL A 291 2.39 -19.57 11.76
CA VAL A 291 3.52 -19.30 10.83
C VAL A 291 3.12 -19.71 9.40
N ALA A 292 2.50 -20.88 9.23
CA ALA A 292 2.06 -21.37 7.93
C ALA A 292 1.06 -20.44 7.24
N GLN A 293 0.22 -19.73 8.01
CA GLN A 293 -0.73 -18.75 7.48
C GLN A 293 -0.04 -17.44 7.10
N GLY A 294 0.97 -17.02 7.86
CA GLY A 294 1.71 -15.79 7.64
C GLY A 294 2.54 -15.81 6.36
N ILE A 295 3.17 -16.94 6.04
CA ILE A 295 4.04 -17.09 4.85
C ILE A 295 3.29 -16.78 3.54
N PRO A 296 2.14 -17.43 3.23
CA PRO A 296 1.30 -17.08 2.09
C PRO A 296 0.97 -15.59 2.03
N TRP A 297 0.56 -15.02 3.16
CA TRP A 297 0.12 -13.63 3.24
C TRP A 297 1.25 -12.66 2.89
N GLY A 298 2.42 -12.82 3.52
CA GLY A 298 3.60 -12.00 3.24
C GLY A 298 4.11 -12.17 1.81
N PHE A 299 4.10 -13.40 1.30
CA PHE A 299 4.52 -13.70 -0.07
C PHE A 299 3.64 -13.00 -1.10
N ILE A 300 2.33 -13.01 -0.93
CA ILE A 300 1.41 -12.38 -1.90
C ILE A 300 1.49 -10.86 -1.80
N THR A 301 1.37 -10.33 -0.58
CA THR A 301 1.22 -8.88 -0.37
C THR A 301 2.51 -8.10 -0.62
N VAL A 302 3.66 -8.74 -0.48
CA VAL A 302 4.98 -8.11 -0.66
C VAL A 302 5.70 -8.75 -1.84
N THR A 303 6.20 -9.98 -1.67
CA THR A 303 7.14 -10.61 -2.61
C THR A 303 6.64 -10.69 -4.04
N PHE A 304 5.42 -11.22 -4.21
CA PHE A 304 4.89 -11.55 -5.53
C PHE A 304 4.47 -10.31 -6.30
N VAL A 305 3.84 -9.35 -5.61
CA VAL A 305 3.43 -8.07 -6.21
C VAL A 305 4.65 -7.25 -6.60
N THR A 306 5.67 -7.18 -5.75
CA THR A 306 6.93 -6.50 -6.10
C THR A 306 7.60 -7.17 -7.30
N TYR A 307 7.64 -8.51 -7.35
CA TYR A 307 8.19 -9.23 -8.51
C TYR A 307 7.49 -8.85 -9.82
N LEU A 308 6.16 -8.90 -9.86
CA LEU A 308 5.41 -8.57 -11.07
C LEU A 308 5.51 -7.08 -11.45
N ALA A 309 5.61 -6.18 -10.46
CA ALA A 309 5.87 -4.77 -10.73
C ALA A 309 7.22 -4.56 -11.44
N VAL A 310 8.27 -5.26 -11.00
CA VAL A 310 9.60 -5.22 -11.63
C VAL A 310 9.58 -5.80 -13.05
N GLU A 311 8.76 -6.82 -13.30
CA GLU A 311 8.53 -7.39 -14.64
C GLU A 311 7.66 -6.50 -15.55
N GLY A 312 7.26 -5.30 -15.10
CA GLY A 312 6.52 -4.33 -15.89
C GLY A 312 5.02 -4.62 -16.04
N VAL A 313 4.44 -5.46 -15.17
CA VAL A 313 2.99 -5.72 -15.17
C VAL A 313 2.23 -4.45 -14.78
N ALA A 314 1.21 -4.10 -15.57
CA ALA A 314 0.42 -2.90 -15.37
C ALA A 314 -0.21 -2.84 -13.96
N ALA A 315 -0.23 -1.64 -13.36
CA ALA A 315 -0.75 -1.42 -12.01
C ALA A 315 -2.19 -1.93 -11.80
N GLY A 316 -3.06 -1.79 -12.80
CA GLY A 316 -4.43 -2.33 -12.75
C GLY A 316 -4.47 -3.85 -12.63
N GLN A 317 -3.55 -4.56 -13.28
CA GLN A 317 -3.44 -6.02 -13.17
C GLN A 317 -2.84 -6.44 -11.82
N LEU A 318 -1.89 -5.69 -11.27
CA LEU A 318 -1.37 -5.91 -9.90
C LEU A 318 -2.48 -5.72 -8.85
N ALA A 319 -3.28 -4.67 -8.97
CA ALA A 319 -4.42 -4.42 -8.09
C ALA A 319 -5.47 -5.54 -8.18
N PHE A 320 -5.73 -6.04 -9.40
CA PHE A 320 -6.60 -7.19 -9.62
C PHE A 320 -6.06 -8.45 -8.93
N LEU A 321 -4.76 -8.73 -9.03
CA LEU A 321 -4.11 -9.87 -8.35
C LEU A 321 -4.18 -9.77 -6.84
N LEU A 322 -3.91 -8.59 -6.27
CA LEU A 322 -4.05 -8.32 -4.84
C LEU A 322 -5.49 -8.54 -4.37
N THR A 323 -6.46 -8.11 -5.17
CA THR A 323 -7.88 -8.33 -4.90
C THR A 323 -8.21 -9.83 -4.89
N LEU A 324 -7.77 -10.59 -5.89
CA LEU A 324 -7.97 -12.04 -5.93
C LEU A 324 -7.26 -12.78 -4.79
N GLY A 325 -6.08 -12.31 -4.37
CA GLY A 325 -5.35 -12.88 -3.24
C GLY A 325 -6.01 -12.59 -1.90
N THR A 326 -6.64 -11.43 -1.74
CA THR A 326 -7.27 -11.01 -0.48
C THR A 326 -8.73 -11.45 -0.35
N LEU A 327 -9.46 -11.63 -1.46
CA LEU A 327 -10.88 -12.01 -1.48
C LEU A 327 -11.23 -13.24 -0.61
N PRO A 328 -10.47 -14.36 -0.64
CA PRO A 328 -10.81 -15.53 0.17
C PRO A 328 -10.82 -15.26 1.68
N TRP A 329 -10.00 -14.31 2.14
CA TRP A 329 -9.95 -13.90 3.54
C TRP A 329 -11.21 -13.14 3.97
N SER A 330 -11.88 -12.45 3.04
CA SER A 330 -13.14 -11.75 3.29
C SER A 330 -14.34 -12.70 3.36
N VAL A 331 -14.32 -13.79 2.57
CA VAL A 331 -15.42 -14.77 2.54
C VAL A 331 -15.20 -15.99 3.45
N LYS A 332 -14.13 -15.98 4.26
CA LYS A 332 -13.74 -17.11 5.11
C LYS A 332 -14.82 -17.56 6.09
N PHE A 333 -15.77 -16.69 6.45
CA PHE A 333 -16.91 -17.02 7.30
C PHE A 333 -17.80 -18.13 6.73
N LEU A 334 -17.78 -18.36 5.41
CA LEU A 334 -18.51 -19.46 4.76
C LEU A 334 -17.95 -20.84 5.13
N TRP A 335 -16.67 -20.94 5.49
CA TRP A 335 -16.05 -22.20 5.88
C TRP A 335 -16.50 -22.69 7.26
N GLY A 336 -16.87 -21.78 8.17
CA GLY A 336 -17.29 -22.12 9.53
C GLY A 336 -18.39 -23.19 9.57
N PRO A 337 -19.56 -22.95 8.93
CA PRO A 337 -20.66 -23.93 8.91
C PRO A 337 -20.31 -25.24 8.22
N ILE A 338 -19.41 -25.22 7.24
CA ILE A 338 -18.97 -26.43 6.51
C ILE A 338 -18.09 -27.29 7.42
N ILE A 339 -17.12 -26.68 8.08
CA ILE A 339 -16.19 -27.35 9.01
C ILE A 339 -16.95 -27.85 10.26
N ASP A 340 -17.89 -27.07 10.78
CA ASP A 340 -18.73 -27.48 11.91
C ASP A 340 -19.68 -28.64 11.54
N ARG A 341 -20.08 -28.76 10.27
CA ARG A 341 -20.94 -29.85 9.79
C ARG A 341 -20.19 -31.15 9.57
N TYR A 342 -19.12 -31.07 8.79
CA TYR A 342 -18.40 -32.25 8.30
C TYR A 342 -17.20 -32.50 9.20
N GLN A 343 -17.46 -33.15 10.33
CA GLN A 343 -16.43 -33.54 11.28
C GLN A 343 -16.04 -35.01 11.05
N PHE A 344 -14.78 -35.34 11.29
CA PHE A 344 -14.26 -36.71 11.26
C PHE A 344 -13.75 -37.09 12.67
N PRO A 345 -14.65 -37.39 13.63
CA PRO A 345 -14.30 -37.51 15.05
C PRO A 345 -13.18 -38.53 15.33
N GLU A 346 -13.06 -39.56 14.50
CA GLU A 346 -12.03 -40.59 14.67
C GLU A 346 -10.60 -40.05 14.47
N MET A 347 -10.39 -38.95 13.74
CA MET A 347 -9.07 -38.39 13.42
C MET A 347 -8.84 -36.98 13.99
N GLY A 348 -9.77 -36.49 14.81
CA GLY A 348 -9.86 -35.10 15.27
C GLY A 348 -10.94 -34.31 14.53
N LYS A 349 -11.60 -33.38 15.23
CA LYS A 349 -12.70 -32.58 14.66
C LYS A 349 -12.20 -31.59 13.61
N ARG A 350 -11.00 -31.03 13.76
CA ARG A 350 -10.46 -29.92 12.95
C ARG A 350 -9.21 -30.29 12.13
N ARG A 351 -8.39 -31.20 12.64
CA ARG A 351 -7.11 -31.67 12.09
C ARG A 351 -7.22 -32.16 10.64
N PRO A 352 -8.22 -32.97 10.24
CA PRO A 352 -8.37 -33.38 8.85
C PRO A 352 -8.55 -32.21 7.88
N TRP A 353 -9.27 -31.15 8.28
CA TRP A 353 -9.43 -29.95 7.47
C TRP A 353 -8.13 -29.17 7.31
N ILE A 354 -7.33 -29.08 8.37
CA ILE A 354 -5.99 -28.46 8.33
C ILE A 354 -5.09 -29.21 7.35
N LEU A 355 -5.07 -30.54 7.39
CA LEU A 355 -4.26 -31.37 6.49
C LEU A 355 -4.74 -31.30 5.03
N ILE A 356 -6.06 -31.27 4.79
CA ILE A 356 -6.65 -31.07 3.46
C ILE A 356 -6.23 -29.70 2.91
N ALA A 357 -6.31 -28.65 3.72
CA ALA A 357 -5.91 -27.30 3.34
C ALA A 357 -4.42 -27.22 2.97
N GLN A 358 -3.53 -27.78 3.80
CA GLN A 358 -2.10 -27.81 3.53
C GLN A 358 -1.74 -28.63 2.29
N SER A 359 -2.39 -29.78 2.09
CA SER A 359 -2.22 -30.60 0.89
C SER A 359 -2.66 -29.85 -0.36
N GLY A 360 -3.81 -29.17 -0.29
CA GLY A 360 -4.31 -28.32 -1.37
C GLY A 360 -3.34 -27.19 -1.72
N MET A 361 -2.80 -26.49 -0.72
CA MET A 361 -1.75 -25.48 -0.91
C MET A 361 -0.53 -26.03 -1.62
N ILE A 362 -0.01 -27.19 -1.19
CA ILE A 362 1.15 -27.84 -1.82
C ILE A 362 0.86 -28.23 -3.28
N VAL A 363 -0.31 -28.78 -3.57
CA VAL A 363 -0.71 -29.16 -4.95
C VAL A 363 -0.82 -27.92 -5.84
N VAL A 364 -1.41 -26.84 -5.34
CA VAL A 364 -1.52 -25.59 -6.10
C VAL A 364 -0.14 -24.99 -6.36
N LEU A 365 0.75 -24.89 -5.37
CA LEU A 365 2.11 -24.41 -5.57
C LEU A 365 2.90 -25.30 -6.54
N SER A 366 2.75 -26.63 -6.45
CA SER A 366 3.40 -27.56 -7.35
C SER A 366 2.92 -27.42 -8.79
N SER A 367 1.62 -27.18 -8.99
CA SER A 367 1.06 -26.93 -10.32
C SER A 367 1.47 -25.58 -10.90
N MET A 368 1.71 -24.55 -10.06
CA MET A 368 2.25 -23.26 -10.53
C MET A 368 3.63 -23.41 -11.19
N LEU A 369 4.42 -24.42 -10.81
CA LEU A 369 5.73 -24.71 -11.42
C LEU A 369 5.62 -25.18 -12.88
N LEU A 370 4.45 -25.68 -13.29
CA LEU A 370 4.20 -26.11 -14.67
C LEU A 370 3.99 -24.93 -15.63
N ILE A 371 3.82 -23.72 -15.11
CA ILE A 371 3.70 -22.51 -15.91
C ILE A 371 5.09 -22.13 -16.44
N PRO A 372 5.32 -22.14 -17.78
CA PRO A 372 6.62 -21.82 -18.36
C PRO A 372 7.02 -20.37 -18.07
N ASP A 373 6.09 -19.45 -18.21
CA ASP A 373 6.29 -18.02 -17.94
C ASP A 373 5.12 -17.45 -17.14
N MET A 374 5.43 -16.92 -15.95
CA MET A 374 4.43 -16.39 -15.01
C MET A 374 4.01 -14.96 -15.36
N SER A 375 4.86 -14.20 -16.07
CA SER A 375 4.54 -12.83 -16.49
C SER A 375 3.62 -12.81 -17.71
N SER A 376 3.75 -13.80 -18.60
CA SER A 376 2.96 -13.85 -19.85
C SER A 376 1.49 -14.20 -19.64
N ASN A 377 1.10 -14.76 -18.49
CA ASN A 377 -0.27 -15.21 -18.23
C ASN A 377 -0.74 -14.84 -16.81
N VAL A 378 -0.70 -13.55 -16.52
CA VAL A 378 -1.08 -12.94 -15.24
C VAL A 378 -2.45 -13.40 -14.74
N THR A 379 -3.42 -13.59 -15.63
CA THR A 379 -4.77 -14.07 -15.26
C THR A 379 -4.76 -15.49 -14.73
N LEU A 380 -4.05 -16.42 -15.39
CA LEU A 380 -3.94 -17.81 -14.93
C LEU A 380 -3.26 -17.86 -13.56
N VAL A 381 -2.17 -17.11 -13.41
CA VAL A 381 -1.44 -16.97 -12.15
C VAL A 381 -2.36 -16.43 -11.06
N GLY A 382 -3.13 -15.39 -11.34
CA GLY A 382 -4.13 -14.84 -10.44
C GLY A 382 -5.21 -15.82 -9.98
N ILE A 383 -5.71 -16.66 -10.90
CA ILE A 383 -6.66 -17.72 -10.56
C ILE A 383 -6.01 -18.77 -9.65
N MET A 384 -4.77 -19.18 -9.93
CA MET A 384 -4.07 -20.13 -9.06
C MET A 384 -3.81 -19.54 -7.67
N PHE A 385 -3.50 -18.24 -7.57
CA PHE A 385 -3.41 -17.54 -6.30
C PHE A 385 -4.74 -17.48 -5.56
N LEU A 386 -5.85 -17.24 -6.25
CA LEU A 386 -7.18 -17.31 -5.66
C LEU A 386 -7.41 -18.69 -5.03
N VAL A 387 -7.14 -19.77 -5.77
CA VAL A 387 -7.31 -21.15 -5.26
C VAL A 387 -6.38 -21.43 -4.07
N TYR A 388 -5.12 -20.98 -4.14
CA TYR A 388 -4.16 -21.10 -3.04
C TYR A 388 -4.65 -20.39 -1.77
N ASN A 389 -5.20 -19.17 -1.89
CA ASN A 389 -5.74 -18.42 -0.77
C ASN A 389 -7.05 -18.99 -0.23
N ILE A 390 -7.85 -19.66 -1.06
CA ILE A 390 -9.02 -20.41 -0.58
C ILE A 390 -8.58 -21.50 0.41
N PHE A 391 -7.53 -22.26 0.07
CA PHE A 391 -6.96 -23.25 0.99
C PHE A 391 -6.28 -22.60 2.20
N THR A 392 -5.60 -21.48 2.03
CA THR A 392 -5.00 -20.73 3.15
C THR A 392 -6.07 -20.25 4.13
N ALA A 393 -7.17 -19.68 3.63
CA ALA A 393 -8.31 -19.25 4.44
C ALA A 393 -9.01 -20.44 5.12
N LEU A 394 -9.10 -21.60 4.45
CA LEU A 394 -9.62 -22.83 5.06
C LEU A 394 -8.73 -23.29 6.22
N GLN A 395 -7.41 -23.20 6.09
CA GLN A 395 -6.47 -23.53 7.16
C GLN A 395 -6.60 -22.57 8.34
N ASP A 396 -6.71 -21.27 8.09
CA ASP A 396 -6.90 -20.20 9.08
C ASP A 396 -8.16 -20.47 9.93
N VAL A 397 -9.31 -20.66 9.28
CA VAL A 397 -10.58 -20.97 9.97
C VAL A 397 -10.50 -22.28 10.75
N SER A 398 -9.88 -23.32 10.20
CA SER A 398 -9.76 -24.61 10.88
C SER A 398 -8.81 -24.54 12.08
N THR A 399 -7.74 -23.74 12.00
CA THR A 399 -6.79 -23.53 13.10
C THR A 399 -7.41 -22.68 14.20
N ASP A 400 -8.18 -21.66 13.84
CA ASP A 400 -8.92 -20.82 14.78
C ASP A 400 -9.98 -21.63 15.53
N ALA A 401 -10.72 -22.47 14.82
CA ALA A 401 -11.67 -23.41 15.42
C ALA A 401 -10.97 -24.40 16.35
N LEU A 402 -9.80 -24.93 15.94
CA LEU A 402 -8.99 -25.80 16.78
C LEU A 402 -8.56 -25.09 18.06
N ALA A 403 -8.09 -23.84 17.99
CA ALA A 403 -7.70 -23.06 19.15
C ALA A 403 -8.85 -22.88 20.14
N VAL A 404 -10.06 -22.56 19.65
CA VAL A 404 -11.27 -22.47 20.48
C VAL A 404 -11.59 -23.80 21.17
N ASP A 405 -11.34 -24.93 20.49
CA ASP A 405 -11.67 -26.27 21.01
C ASP A 405 -10.64 -26.82 22.00
N VAL A 406 -9.35 -26.43 21.89
CA VAL A 406 -8.26 -27.00 22.71
C VAL A 406 -7.73 -26.08 23.79
N LEU A 407 -7.88 -24.75 23.66
CA LEU A 407 -7.32 -23.82 24.64
C LEU A 407 -8.14 -23.80 25.92
N GLU A 408 -7.42 -23.82 27.04
CA GLU A 408 -8.05 -23.66 28.33
C GLU A 408 -8.38 -22.19 28.60
N PRO A 409 -9.40 -21.90 29.41
CA PRO A 409 -9.84 -20.53 29.65
C PRO A 409 -8.76 -19.58 30.20
N HIS A 410 -7.75 -20.07 30.91
CA HIS A 410 -6.64 -19.25 31.41
C HIS A 410 -5.51 -19.05 30.38
N GLU A 411 -5.53 -19.80 29.27
CA GLU A 411 -4.50 -19.80 28.24
C GLU A 411 -4.76 -18.78 27.12
N PHE A 412 -6.01 -18.35 26.92
CA PHE A 412 -6.44 -17.57 25.75
C PHE A 412 -5.55 -16.35 25.47
N GLU A 413 -5.30 -15.46 26.45
CA GLU A 413 -4.52 -14.24 26.23
C GLU A 413 -3.07 -14.54 25.86
N LYS A 414 -2.45 -15.48 26.57
CA LYS A 414 -1.04 -15.82 26.38
C LYS A 414 -0.82 -16.55 25.06
N VAL A 415 -1.62 -17.56 24.76
CA VAL A 415 -1.41 -18.38 23.56
C VAL A 415 -1.83 -17.62 22.30
N ASN A 416 -2.90 -16.82 22.34
CA ASN A 416 -3.21 -15.92 21.22
C ASN A 416 -2.05 -14.98 20.91
N SER A 417 -1.39 -14.42 21.93
CA SER A 417 -0.23 -13.55 21.68
C SER A 417 0.89 -14.27 20.92
N TYR A 418 1.17 -15.53 21.26
CA TYR A 418 2.17 -16.33 20.54
C TYR A 418 1.72 -16.68 19.12
N MET A 419 0.44 -17.00 18.93
CA MET A 419 -0.15 -17.29 17.63
C MET A 419 -0.02 -16.09 16.68
N PHE A 420 -0.49 -14.90 17.05
CA PHE A 420 -0.42 -13.71 16.19
C PHE A 420 1.01 -13.23 15.96
N THR A 421 1.89 -13.33 16.95
CA THR A 421 3.33 -13.08 16.77
C THR A 421 3.94 -14.09 15.78
N SER A 422 3.56 -15.36 15.84
CA SER A 422 4.01 -16.39 14.89
C SER A 422 3.51 -16.11 13.47
N LYS A 423 2.29 -15.59 13.31
CA LYS A 423 1.76 -15.14 12.01
C LYS A 423 2.56 -13.97 11.44
N ALA A 424 2.96 -13.01 12.27
CA ALA A 424 3.83 -11.92 11.85
C ALA A 424 5.22 -12.43 11.40
N VAL A 425 5.82 -13.37 12.14
CA VAL A 425 7.07 -14.05 11.73
C VAL A 425 6.90 -14.74 10.38
N GLY A 426 5.81 -15.48 10.19
CA GLY A 426 5.47 -16.09 8.91
C GLY A 426 5.39 -15.06 7.79
N GLY A 427 4.75 -13.91 8.04
CA GLY A 427 4.68 -12.79 7.11
C GLY A 427 6.04 -12.22 6.71
N ILE A 428 6.96 -12.06 7.67
CA ILE A 428 8.34 -11.62 7.39
C ILE A 428 9.08 -12.65 6.53
N ILE A 429 8.99 -13.94 6.87
CA ILE A 429 9.60 -15.03 6.09
C ILE A 429 9.03 -15.03 4.67
N GLY A 430 7.71 -14.93 4.55
CA GLY A 430 6.99 -14.94 3.29
C GLY A 430 7.29 -13.73 2.41
N GLY A 431 7.39 -12.53 3.00
CA GLY A 431 7.59 -11.26 2.30
C GLY A 431 9.06 -10.90 2.07
N ALA A 432 9.77 -10.55 3.14
CA ALA A 432 11.17 -10.13 3.05
C ALA A 432 12.11 -11.32 2.78
N GLY A 433 11.87 -12.46 3.44
CA GLY A 433 12.70 -13.65 3.31
C GLY A 433 12.67 -14.24 1.90
N LEU A 434 11.49 -14.64 1.41
CA LEU A 434 11.33 -15.17 0.05
C LEU A 434 11.58 -14.11 -1.02
N GLY A 435 11.25 -12.84 -0.76
CA GLY A 435 11.53 -11.73 -1.68
C GLY A 435 13.02 -11.57 -1.97
N THR A 436 13.86 -11.63 -0.94
CA THR A 436 15.32 -11.56 -1.11
C THR A 436 15.86 -12.75 -1.94
N ILE A 437 15.25 -13.93 -1.81
CA ILE A 437 15.66 -15.15 -2.51
C ILE A 437 15.34 -15.07 -4.02
N ILE A 438 14.35 -14.28 -4.45
CA ILE A 438 14.00 -14.13 -5.87
C ILE A 438 15.19 -13.65 -6.69
N GLY A 439 15.99 -12.72 -6.16
CA GLY A 439 17.17 -12.20 -6.88
C GLY A 439 18.22 -13.28 -7.19
N PHE A 440 18.23 -14.39 -6.45
CA PHE A 440 19.21 -15.47 -6.61
C PHE A 440 18.66 -16.68 -7.37
N VAL A 441 17.41 -17.08 -7.10
CA VAL A 441 16.83 -18.35 -7.58
C VAL A 441 15.61 -18.13 -8.49
N GLY A 442 15.24 -16.87 -8.72
CA GLY A 442 14.03 -16.48 -9.46
C GLY A 442 12.73 -16.79 -8.72
N ILE A 443 11.61 -16.36 -9.31
CA ILE A 443 10.28 -16.53 -8.70
C ILE A 443 9.88 -18.01 -8.52
N LYS A 444 10.25 -18.86 -9.50
CA LYS A 444 10.01 -20.30 -9.41
C LYS A 444 10.77 -20.91 -8.23
N GLY A 445 12.00 -20.47 -7.97
CA GLY A 445 12.77 -20.88 -6.80
C GLY A 445 12.07 -20.52 -5.49
N ALA A 446 11.55 -19.29 -5.39
CA ALA A 446 10.81 -18.84 -4.21
C ALA A 446 9.52 -19.65 -3.97
N ILE A 447 8.81 -20.04 -5.04
CA ILE A 447 7.62 -20.93 -4.95
C ILE A 447 8.03 -22.34 -4.52
N VAL A 448 9.09 -22.91 -5.12
CA VAL A 448 9.61 -24.23 -4.74
C VAL A 448 9.99 -24.28 -3.27
N MET A 449 10.61 -23.21 -2.74
CA MET A 449 11.03 -23.12 -1.34
C MET A 449 9.85 -23.11 -0.34
N GLN A 450 8.67 -22.67 -0.75
CA GLN A 450 7.48 -22.71 0.11
C GLN A 450 6.99 -24.13 0.37
N ILE A 451 7.14 -25.04 -0.59
CA ILE A 451 6.69 -26.44 -0.49
C ILE A 451 7.34 -27.18 0.69
N PRO A 452 8.69 -27.27 0.83
CA PRO A 452 9.29 -27.94 1.98
C PRO A 452 8.98 -27.25 3.30
N ILE A 453 8.83 -25.92 3.33
CA ILE A 453 8.44 -25.21 4.55
C ILE A 453 7.02 -25.63 4.97
N LEU A 454 6.07 -25.64 4.04
CA LEU A 454 4.70 -26.11 4.30
C LEU A 454 4.67 -27.59 4.70
N VAL A 455 5.47 -28.44 4.07
CA VAL A 455 5.59 -29.87 4.44
C VAL A 455 6.12 -30.02 5.86
N VAL A 456 7.18 -29.29 6.23
CA VAL A 456 7.73 -29.33 7.59
C VAL A 456 6.68 -28.89 8.61
N ILE A 457 5.93 -27.82 8.32
CA ILE A 457 4.85 -27.38 9.21
C ILE A 457 3.71 -28.41 9.25
N MET A 458 3.39 -29.05 8.12
CA MET A 458 2.38 -30.10 8.02
C MET A 458 2.72 -31.34 8.84
N LEU A 459 4.00 -31.61 9.09
CA LEU A 459 4.40 -32.71 10.00
C LEU A 459 3.85 -32.52 11.41
N VAL A 460 3.69 -31.27 11.88
CA VAL A 460 3.20 -30.98 13.24
C VAL A 460 1.77 -31.51 13.45
N PRO A 461 0.74 -31.08 12.70
CA PRO A 461 -0.59 -31.67 12.80
C PRO A 461 -0.63 -33.12 12.34
N LEU A 462 0.29 -33.60 11.49
CA LEU A 462 0.32 -35.00 11.07
C LEU A 462 0.66 -35.94 12.25
N PHE A 463 1.61 -35.57 13.11
CA PHE A 463 2.07 -36.40 14.22
C PHE A 463 1.40 -36.11 15.58
N MET A 464 0.49 -35.13 15.63
CA MET A 464 -0.28 -34.79 16.83
C MET A 464 -1.76 -35.16 16.68
N THR A 465 -2.39 -35.59 17.77
CA THR A 465 -3.85 -35.78 17.88
C THR A 465 -4.47 -34.70 18.74
N GLU A 466 -5.74 -34.35 18.48
CA GLU A 466 -6.44 -33.33 19.25
C GLU A 466 -6.75 -33.85 20.64
N ARG A 467 -7.38 -35.02 20.70
CA ARG A 467 -7.83 -35.67 21.94
C ARG A 467 -7.20 -37.05 22.14
N PRO A 468 -7.11 -37.54 23.39
CA PRO A 468 -6.66 -38.90 23.68
C PRO A 468 -7.57 -39.94 23.02
N GLY A 469 -6.96 -40.95 22.38
CA GLY A 469 -7.68 -42.06 21.74
C GLY A 469 -8.07 -41.85 20.28
N GLU A 470 -7.80 -40.67 19.69
CA GLU A 470 -7.98 -40.42 18.26
C GLU A 470 -6.94 -41.15 17.40
N LYS A 471 -7.33 -41.49 16.17
CA LYS A 471 -6.47 -42.12 15.17
C LYS A 471 -5.51 -41.09 14.57
N LEU A 472 -4.22 -41.45 14.56
CA LEU A 472 -3.21 -40.70 13.82
C LEU A 472 -3.39 -40.84 12.31
N TYR A 473 -3.67 -42.05 11.81
CA TYR A 473 -3.78 -42.33 10.38
C TYR A 473 -5.11 -43.01 10.03
N PRO A 474 -5.65 -42.81 8.81
CA PRO A 474 -6.87 -43.49 8.35
C PRO A 474 -6.78 -45.03 8.45
N TRP A 475 -5.57 -45.58 8.31
CA TRP A 475 -5.27 -47.01 8.35
C TRP A 475 -4.77 -47.51 9.72
N SER A 476 -4.69 -46.66 10.76
CA SER A 476 -4.31 -47.12 12.11
C SER A 476 -5.49 -47.81 12.81
N GLU A 477 -5.22 -48.91 13.54
CA GLU A 477 -6.26 -49.60 14.30
C GLU A 477 -6.85 -48.67 15.38
N SER A 478 -8.18 -48.68 15.48
CA SER A 478 -8.91 -47.92 16.50
C SER A 478 -8.57 -48.50 17.88
N SER A 479 -8.01 -47.68 18.78
CA SER A 479 -8.00 -48.03 20.20
C SER A 479 -9.46 -48.11 20.65
N LYS A 480 -9.95 -49.34 20.85
CA LYS A 480 -11.31 -49.63 21.32
C LYS A 480 -11.48 -49.18 22.77
N GLN A 481 -11.49 -47.87 23.02
CA GLN A 481 -12.14 -47.35 24.22
C GLN A 481 -13.56 -46.97 23.82
N LYS A 482 -14.48 -47.89 24.14
CA LYS A 482 -15.92 -47.65 24.06
C LYS A 482 -16.25 -46.44 24.93
N THR A 483 -16.37 -45.26 24.34
CA THR A 483 -17.36 -44.30 24.82
C THR A 483 -18.68 -44.72 24.18
N SER A 484 -19.39 -45.61 24.86
CA SER A 484 -20.79 -45.88 24.56
C SER A 484 -21.57 -44.56 24.60
N ASP A 485 -22.50 -44.41 23.65
CA ASP A 485 -23.68 -43.53 23.68
C ASP A 485 -23.68 -42.17 22.97
N THR A 486 -22.74 -41.87 22.07
CA THR A 486 -23.09 -40.98 20.95
C THR A 486 -22.23 -41.30 19.74
N ILE A 487 -22.78 -42.08 18.81
CA ILE A 487 -22.53 -41.79 17.40
C ILE A 487 -23.03 -40.35 17.25
N GLU A 488 -22.14 -39.36 17.36
CA GLU A 488 -22.42 -37.96 17.01
C GLU A 488 -22.96 -38.04 15.58
N LYS A 489 -24.28 -38.11 15.44
CA LYS A 489 -24.97 -38.03 14.15
C LYS A 489 -24.39 -36.80 13.49
N GLN A 490 -23.87 -36.94 12.27
CA GLN A 490 -23.49 -35.78 11.47
C GLN A 490 -24.62 -34.75 11.57
N LYS A 491 -24.33 -33.62 12.23
CA LYS A 491 -25.35 -32.65 12.57
C LYS A 491 -25.98 -32.16 11.29
N ASN A 492 -27.31 -32.13 11.23
CA ASN A 492 -27.99 -31.56 10.07
C ASN A 492 -27.70 -30.07 10.00
N PHE A 493 -27.59 -29.49 8.79
CA PHE A 493 -27.39 -28.03 8.64
C PHE A 493 -28.42 -27.21 9.43
N LYS A 494 -29.65 -27.74 9.57
CA LYS A 494 -30.69 -27.14 10.39
C LYS A 494 -30.31 -27.02 11.86
N GLU A 495 -29.75 -28.08 12.43
CA GLU A 495 -29.31 -28.13 13.83
C GLU A 495 -28.11 -27.20 14.08
N ILE A 496 -27.16 -27.15 13.15
CA ILE A 496 -26.04 -26.20 13.19
C ILE A 496 -26.55 -24.77 13.13
N PHE A 497 -27.49 -24.48 12.22
CA PHE A 497 -28.07 -23.15 12.10
C PHE A 497 -28.86 -22.75 13.35
N ASP A 498 -29.55 -23.69 13.99
CA ASP A 498 -30.25 -23.43 15.25
C ASP A 498 -29.26 -23.23 16.41
N ASN A 499 -28.15 -23.98 16.46
CA ASN A 499 -27.06 -23.75 17.43
C ASN A 499 -26.37 -22.40 17.22
N ILE A 500 -26.16 -21.98 15.97
CA ILE A 500 -25.64 -20.66 15.63
C ILE A 500 -26.60 -19.56 16.11
N LYS A 501 -27.91 -19.71 15.88
CA LYS A 501 -28.91 -18.76 16.39
C LYS A 501 -28.86 -18.68 17.92
N ILE A 502 -28.71 -19.81 18.59
CA ILE A 502 -28.58 -19.85 20.05
C ILE A 502 -27.32 -19.09 20.48
N ALA A 503 -26.17 -19.39 19.88
CA ALA A 503 -24.91 -18.73 20.20
C ALA A 503 -24.99 -17.21 20.04
N PHE A 504 -25.59 -16.72 18.95
CA PHE A 504 -25.79 -15.28 18.70
C PHE A 504 -27.01 -14.67 19.42
N SER A 505 -27.80 -15.47 20.15
CA SER A 505 -28.90 -14.95 20.97
C SER A 505 -28.43 -14.33 22.28
N PHE A 506 -27.24 -14.72 22.76
CA PHE A 506 -26.67 -14.19 24.00
C PHE A 506 -26.27 -12.73 23.86
N ARG A 507 -26.46 -11.95 24.93
CA ARG A 507 -26.23 -10.50 24.89
C ARG A 507 -24.75 -10.19 24.64
N SER A 508 -23.85 -10.92 25.29
CA SER A 508 -22.41 -10.79 25.08
C SER A 508 -21.99 -11.15 23.66
N ALA A 509 -22.64 -12.13 23.02
CA ALA A 509 -22.33 -12.51 21.64
C ALA A 509 -22.72 -11.41 20.65
N GLN A 510 -23.86 -10.74 20.85
CA GLN A 510 -24.30 -9.59 20.04
C GLN A 510 -23.44 -8.35 20.26
N LEU A 511 -23.02 -8.10 21.50
CA LEU A 511 -22.07 -7.04 21.81
C LEU A 511 -20.69 -7.34 21.22
N GLY A 512 -20.29 -8.61 21.13
CA GLY A 512 -19.09 -9.05 20.41
C GLY A 512 -19.13 -8.72 18.92
N ILE A 513 -20.30 -8.87 18.26
CA ILE A 513 -20.50 -8.42 16.87
C ILE A 513 -20.28 -6.91 16.76
N LEU A 514 -20.94 -6.14 17.63
CA LEU A 514 -20.83 -4.69 17.62
C LEU A 514 -19.37 -4.25 17.84
N LEU A 515 -18.69 -4.82 18.85
CA LEU A 515 -17.29 -4.55 19.16
C LEU A 515 -16.38 -4.88 17.96
N SER A 516 -16.63 -6.00 17.29
CA SER A 516 -15.88 -6.41 16.10
C SER A 516 -16.07 -5.45 14.93
N LEU A 517 -17.26 -4.85 14.77
CA LEU A 517 -17.55 -3.88 13.70
C LEU A 517 -16.97 -2.48 13.96
N ILE A 518 -16.64 -2.14 15.20
CA ILE A 518 -16.14 -0.80 15.56
C ILE A 518 -14.62 -0.75 15.79
N ILE A 519 -13.98 -1.88 16.10
CA ILE A 519 -12.56 -1.90 16.54
C ILE A 519 -11.62 -1.22 15.56
N SER A 520 -11.82 -1.40 14.26
CA SER A 520 -10.89 -0.91 13.23
C SER A 520 -11.38 0.35 12.53
N LEU A 521 -12.36 1.08 13.08
CA LEU A 521 -12.84 2.32 12.47
C LEU A 521 -11.75 3.41 12.40
N SER A 522 -10.82 3.44 13.36
CA SER A 522 -9.66 4.34 13.34
C SER A 522 -8.67 4.05 12.20
N TYR A 523 -8.82 2.92 11.48
CA TYR A 523 -7.92 2.56 10.38
C TYR A 523 -8.06 3.48 9.17
N PHE A 524 -9.02 4.41 9.17
CA PHE A 524 -9.07 5.50 8.21
C PHE A 524 -7.78 6.34 8.20
N LEU A 525 -7.01 6.34 9.30
CA LEU A 525 -5.71 6.99 9.40
C LEU A 525 -4.63 6.29 8.55
N ILE A 526 -4.75 4.98 8.30
CA ILE A 526 -3.71 4.19 7.62
C ILE A 526 -3.39 4.71 6.21
N PRO A 527 -4.37 5.07 5.36
CA PRO A 527 -4.09 5.70 4.07
C PRO A 527 -3.68 7.18 4.17
N ILE A 528 -3.90 7.84 5.32
CA ILE A 528 -3.46 9.23 5.56
C ILE A 528 -1.97 9.28 5.92
N LEU A 529 -1.45 8.27 6.64
CA LEU A 529 -0.04 8.27 7.08
C LEU A 529 0.96 8.42 5.92
N PRO A 530 0.87 7.70 4.78
CA PRO A 530 1.77 7.93 3.66
C PRO A 530 1.73 9.37 3.14
N LEU A 531 0.56 10.01 3.12
CA LEU A 531 0.45 11.42 2.71
C LEU A 531 1.18 12.33 3.68
N LEU A 532 0.97 12.13 4.97
CA LEU A 532 1.66 12.91 6.00
C LEU A 532 3.18 12.72 5.92
N PHE A 533 3.65 11.47 5.94
CA PHE A 533 5.08 11.17 6.02
C PHE A 533 5.82 11.47 4.71
N VAL A 534 5.29 11.02 3.56
CA VAL A 534 5.98 11.15 2.27
C VAL A 534 5.73 12.51 1.64
N ARG A 535 4.45 12.92 1.53
CA ARG A 535 4.09 14.15 0.80
C ARG A 535 4.37 15.42 1.61
N GLU A 536 3.96 15.47 2.88
CA GLU A 536 4.10 16.69 3.69
C GLU A 536 5.45 16.79 4.41
N LEU A 537 5.92 15.68 4.99
CA LEU A 537 7.17 15.65 5.76
C LEU A 537 8.40 15.30 4.91
N GLY A 538 8.22 14.99 3.62
CA GLY A 538 9.31 14.72 2.68
C GLY A 538 10.10 13.44 2.96
N TRP A 539 9.52 12.46 3.67
CA TRP A 539 10.18 11.17 3.85
C TRP A 539 10.26 10.43 2.52
N THR A 540 11.36 9.71 2.30
CA THR A 540 11.44 8.81 1.15
C THR A 540 10.46 7.65 1.31
N GLU A 541 9.91 7.16 0.19
CA GLU A 541 9.03 5.98 0.20
C GLU A 541 9.74 4.75 0.80
N GLU A 542 11.04 4.62 0.58
CA GLU A 542 11.86 3.57 1.16
C GLU A 542 11.89 3.66 2.69
N GLN A 543 12.13 4.85 3.26
CA GLN A 543 12.11 5.04 4.72
C GLN A 543 10.74 4.75 5.32
N PHE A 544 9.66 5.20 4.68
CA PHE A 544 8.30 4.92 5.14
C PHE A 544 7.99 3.42 5.10
N ASN A 545 8.32 2.74 3.99
CA ASN A 545 8.08 1.31 3.82
C ASN A 545 8.95 0.46 4.75
N ALA A 546 10.23 0.81 4.94
CA ALA A 546 11.12 0.15 5.88
C ALA A 546 10.63 0.31 7.34
N THR A 547 10.11 1.48 7.68
CA THR A 547 9.51 1.72 9.00
C THR A 547 8.25 0.87 9.19
N LYS A 548 7.29 0.99 8.28
CA LYS A 548 5.98 0.30 8.37
C LYS A 548 6.11 -1.22 8.31
N GLY A 549 6.92 -1.73 7.39
CA GLY A 549 7.11 -3.16 7.13
C GLY A 549 8.17 -3.83 8.03
N GLY A 550 9.08 -3.05 8.63
CA GLY A 550 10.14 -3.53 9.50
C GLY A 550 9.91 -3.19 10.97
N VAL A 551 10.28 -1.97 11.37
CA VAL A 551 10.27 -1.53 12.78
C VAL A 551 8.89 -1.67 13.41
N ILE A 552 7.86 -1.15 12.74
CA ILE A 552 6.48 -1.15 13.25
C ILE A 552 5.95 -2.59 13.39
N LEU A 553 6.34 -3.50 12.50
CA LEU A 553 5.96 -4.92 12.59
C LEU A 553 6.58 -5.58 13.83
N ILE A 554 7.88 -5.36 14.09
CA ILE A 554 8.55 -5.86 15.30
C ILE A 554 7.91 -5.27 16.56
N VAL A 555 7.62 -3.98 16.55
CA VAL A 555 6.94 -3.30 17.67
C VAL A 555 5.54 -3.88 17.90
N THR A 556 4.80 -4.20 16.83
CA THR A 556 3.50 -4.87 16.90
C THR A 556 3.61 -6.24 17.57
N MET A 557 4.61 -7.05 17.19
CA MET A 557 4.88 -8.36 17.80
C MET A 557 5.17 -8.25 19.30
N LEU A 558 6.01 -7.30 19.69
CA LEU A 558 6.30 -7.03 21.10
C LEU A 558 5.04 -6.57 21.85
N GLY A 559 4.20 -5.76 21.19
CA GLY A 559 2.91 -5.32 21.72
C GLY A 559 1.94 -6.47 21.93
N TYR A 560 1.85 -7.44 21.00
CA TYR A 560 1.06 -8.65 21.19
C TYR A 560 1.54 -9.46 22.39
N MET A 561 2.84 -9.73 22.49
CA MET A 561 3.42 -10.50 23.60
C MET A 561 3.20 -9.81 24.95
N ALA A 562 3.45 -8.50 25.03
CA ALA A 562 3.20 -7.71 26.23
C ALA A 562 1.70 -7.69 26.58
N GLY A 563 0.83 -7.50 25.60
CA GLY A 563 -0.63 -7.49 25.77
C GLY A 563 -1.17 -8.82 26.27
N GLY A 564 -0.70 -9.96 25.74
CA GLY A 564 -1.10 -11.29 26.19
C GLY A 564 -0.63 -11.59 27.62
N GLN A 565 0.61 -11.25 27.94
CA GLN A 565 1.15 -11.44 29.29
C GLN A 565 0.43 -10.57 30.34
N LEU A 566 0.21 -9.29 30.03
CA LEU A 566 -0.55 -8.38 30.88
C LEU A 566 -2.01 -8.80 30.99
N GLY A 567 -2.59 -9.33 29.92
CA GLY A 567 -3.95 -9.88 29.89
C GLY A 567 -4.09 -11.06 30.85
N LYS A 568 -3.14 -12.00 30.84
CA LYS A 568 -3.08 -13.10 31.81
C LYS A 568 -2.96 -12.58 33.25
N GLN A 569 -2.10 -11.60 33.51
CA GLN A 569 -1.81 -11.14 34.87
C GLN A 569 -2.88 -10.23 35.49
N TYR A 570 -3.56 -9.42 34.69
CA TYR A 570 -4.43 -8.35 35.20
C TYR A 570 -5.90 -8.49 34.76
N GLY A 571 -6.19 -9.43 33.86
CA GLY A 571 -7.47 -9.65 33.20
C GLY A 571 -7.51 -8.98 31.83
N GLY A 572 -7.83 -9.74 30.77
CA GLY A 572 -7.78 -9.25 29.40
C GLY A 572 -8.69 -8.04 29.16
N LYS A 573 -9.88 -8.02 29.76
CA LYS A 573 -10.82 -6.90 29.66
C LYS A 573 -10.29 -5.60 30.28
N ALA A 574 -9.56 -5.67 31.40
CA ALA A 574 -8.92 -4.49 31.97
C ALA A 574 -7.85 -3.93 31.03
N ILE A 575 -7.04 -4.80 30.43
CA ILE A 575 -5.99 -4.38 29.48
C ILE A 575 -6.59 -3.72 28.24
N ILE A 576 -7.70 -4.23 27.69
CA ILE A 576 -8.42 -3.57 26.60
C ILE A 576 -8.75 -2.12 26.97
N ILE A 577 -9.33 -1.90 28.15
CA ILE A 577 -9.80 -0.57 28.56
C ILE A 577 -8.63 0.41 28.79
N TYR A 578 -7.61 -0.02 29.54
CA TYR A 578 -6.46 0.82 29.83
C TYR A 578 -5.65 1.13 28.58
N SER A 579 -5.40 0.11 27.75
CA SER A 579 -4.60 0.29 26.54
C SER A 579 -5.36 1.09 25.49
N ALA A 580 -6.67 0.88 25.29
CA ALA A 580 -7.45 1.67 24.32
C ALA A 580 -7.50 3.16 24.71
N PHE A 581 -7.68 3.46 26.00
CA PHE A 581 -7.62 4.85 26.48
C PHE A 581 -6.22 5.45 26.33
N SER A 582 -5.18 4.66 26.60
CA SER A 582 -3.79 5.10 26.44
C SER A 582 -3.43 5.34 24.97
N THR A 583 -3.86 4.47 24.04
CA THR A 583 -3.70 4.70 22.60
C THR A 583 -4.38 5.99 22.19
N ALA A 584 -5.63 6.21 22.60
CA ALA A 584 -6.34 7.45 22.29
C ALA A 584 -5.60 8.71 22.78
N LEU A 585 -5.00 8.67 23.98
CA LEU A 585 -4.17 9.77 24.47
C LEU A 585 -2.88 9.95 23.65
N ILE A 586 -2.22 8.86 23.24
CA ILE A 586 -1.02 8.93 22.40
C ILE A 586 -1.37 9.48 21.01
N THR A 587 -2.47 9.02 20.40
CA THR A 587 -2.96 9.49 19.10
C THR A 587 -3.35 10.97 19.16
N ALA A 588 -4.05 11.40 20.21
CA ALA A 588 -4.35 12.82 20.43
C ALA A 588 -3.09 13.66 20.68
N PHE A 589 -2.12 13.12 21.42
CA PHE A 589 -0.82 13.75 21.63
C PHE A 589 -0.02 13.89 20.33
N TRP A 590 -0.10 12.90 19.43
CA TRP A 590 0.49 12.98 18.10
C TRP A 590 -0.10 14.15 17.31
N GLY A 591 -1.43 14.25 17.23
CA GLY A 591 -2.13 15.35 16.56
C GLY A 591 -1.85 16.74 17.16
N MET A 592 -1.67 16.84 18.47
CA MET A 592 -1.45 18.13 19.15
C MET A 592 -0.06 18.73 18.92
N ASN A 593 0.94 17.90 18.59
CA ASN A 593 2.34 18.32 18.50
C ASN A 593 2.81 18.42 17.05
N GLU A 594 2.03 19.07 16.20
CA GLU A 594 2.35 19.31 14.78
C GLU A 594 3.71 19.99 14.59
N SER A 595 4.07 20.91 15.49
CA SER A 595 5.37 21.60 15.47
C SER A 595 6.58 20.67 15.64
N LEU A 596 6.39 19.45 16.14
CA LEU A 596 7.44 18.45 16.34
C LEU A 596 7.50 17.42 15.20
N TRP A 597 6.62 17.48 14.20
CA TRP A 597 6.55 16.47 13.14
C TRP A 597 7.76 16.47 12.21
N SER A 598 8.45 17.61 12.07
CA SER A 598 9.72 17.70 11.35
C SER A 598 10.85 16.88 12.01
N ASN A 599 10.71 16.53 13.29
CA ASN A 599 11.67 15.69 13.99
C ASN A 599 11.37 14.20 13.74
N GLY A 600 12.17 13.56 12.89
CA GLY A 600 12.03 12.14 12.58
C GLY A 600 12.06 11.23 13.81
N PHE A 601 12.84 11.57 14.86
CA PHE A 601 12.87 10.78 16.10
C PHE A 601 11.53 10.85 16.85
N PHE A 602 10.92 12.03 16.91
CA PHE A 602 9.59 12.20 17.51
C PHE A 602 8.56 11.35 16.77
N MET A 603 8.52 11.44 15.43
CA MET A 603 7.57 10.70 14.59
C MET A 603 7.73 9.18 14.72
N MET A 604 8.97 8.68 14.71
CA MET A 604 9.24 7.25 14.91
C MET A 604 8.81 6.77 16.29
N THR A 605 9.08 7.57 17.33
CA THR A 605 8.75 7.22 18.72
C THR A 605 7.24 7.18 18.93
N VAL A 606 6.53 8.22 18.50
CA VAL A 606 5.07 8.30 18.70
C VAL A 606 4.33 7.24 17.90
N TRP A 607 4.74 6.95 16.67
CA TRP A 607 4.15 5.89 15.85
C TRP A 607 4.39 4.51 16.45
N SER A 608 5.63 4.22 16.85
CA SER A 608 5.98 2.97 17.52
C SER A 608 5.19 2.78 18.82
N LEU A 609 5.10 3.82 19.64
CA LEU A 609 4.37 3.77 20.89
C LEU A 609 2.86 3.54 20.68
N GLN A 610 2.26 4.29 19.75
CA GLN A 610 0.85 4.12 19.39
C GLN A 610 0.57 2.68 18.94
N THR A 611 1.42 2.15 18.05
CA THR A 611 1.23 0.80 17.49
C THR A 611 1.42 -0.27 18.57
N PHE A 612 2.42 -0.13 19.44
CA PHE A 612 2.69 -1.05 20.54
C PHE A 612 1.47 -1.20 21.46
N VAL A 613 0.87 -0.07 21.88
CA VAL A 613 -0.28 -0.08 22.78
C VAL A 613 -1.54 -0.58 22.08
N TRP A 614 -1.75 -0.21 20.80
CA TRP A 614 -2.87 -0.71 20.01
C TRP A 614 -2.81 -2.21 19.75
N ALA A 615 -1.61 -2.77 19.57
CA ALA A 615 -1.42 -4.21 19.47
C ALA A 615 -1.89 -4.94 20.74
N MET A 616 -1.68 -4.36 21.94
CA MET A 616 -2.22 -4.92 23.19
C MET A 616 -3.74 -4.93 23.21
N VAL A 617 -4.39 -3.90 22.68
CA VAL A 617 -5.86 -3.83 22.58
C VAL A 617 -6.36 -4.96 21.68
N SER A 618 -5.76 -5.09 20.49
CA SER A 618 -6.16 -6.08 19.48
C SER A 618 -6.09 -7.51 20.02
N ILE A 619 -4.98 -7.89 20.65
CA ILE A 619 -4.78 -9.28 21.12
C ILE A 619 -5.72 -9.69 22.24
N ASN A 620 -6.03 -8.75 23.14
CA ASN A 620 -6.97 -9.01 24.23
C ASN A 620 -8.41 -9.05 23.71
N ILE A 621 -8.76 -8.31 22.66
CA ILE A 621 -10.07 -8.43 22.01
C ILE A 621 -10.21 -9.77 21.31
N TYR A 622 -9.20 -10.25 20.57
CA TYR A 622 -9.25 -11.60 19.97
C TYR A 622 -9.47 -12.67 21.04
N SER A 623 -8.78 -12.55 22.18
CA SER A 623 -8.95 -13.46 23.31
C SER A 623 -10.34 -13.36 23.94
N LEU A 624 -10.90 -12.14 24.06
CA LEU A 624 -12.27 -11.93 24.54
C LEU A 624 -13.30 -12.57 23.60
N MET A 625 -13.11 -12.47 22.27
CA MET A 625 -14.00 -13.08 21.29
C MET A 625 -13.94 -14.62 21.35
N MET A 626 -12.76 -15.21 21.57
CA MET A 626 -12.65 -16.65 21.83
C MET A 626 -13.37 -17.06 23.11
N ARG A 627 -13.24 -16.29 24.20
CA ARG A 627 -13.90 -16.59 25.48
C ARG A 627 -15.42 -16.66 25.39
N ILE A 628 -16.06 -15.74 24.67
CA ILE A 628 -17.52 -15.72 24.52
C ILE A 628 -18.05 -16.70 23.46
N THR A 629 -17.14 -17.37 22.75
CA THR A 629 -17.50 -18.33 21.69
C THR A 629 -17.86 -19.68 22.29
N TRP A 630 -18.92 -20.29 21.77
CA TRP A 630 -19.30 -21.65 22.13
C TRP A 630 -18.56 -22.67 21.24
N THR A 631 -17.84 -23.60 21.86
CA THR A 631 -16.99 -24.62 21.19
C THR A 631 -17.73 -25.43 20.13
N GLU A 632 -19.00 -25.78 20.36
CA GLU A 632 -19.80 -26.57 19.40
C GLU A 632 -20.02 -25.89 18.04
N VAL A 633 -20.00 -24.56 18.00
CA VAL A 633 -20.09 -23.74 16.78
C VAL A 633 -18.88 -22.81 16.67
N GLY A 634 -17.75 -23.20 17.27
CA GLY A 634 -16.58 -22.36 17.42
C GLY A 634 -16.01 -21.90 16.08
N GLY A 635 -16.00 -22.80 15.08
CA GLY A 635 -15.56 -22.50 13.74
C GLY A 635 -16.43 -21.46 13.03
N THR A 636 -17.72 -21.40 13.31
CA THR A 636 -18.63 -20.40 12.75
C THR A 636 -18.62 -19.08 13.53
N GLN A 637 -18.77 -19.14 14.86
CA GLN A 637 -18.97 -17.95 15.68
C GLN A 637 -17.69 -17.11 15.78
N PHE A 638 -16.53 -17.73 16.08
CA PHE A 638 -15.27 -16.99 16.19
C PHE A 638 -14.82 -16.42 14.85
N THR A 639 -14.93 -17.21 13.78
CA THR A 639 -14.64 -16.75 12.42
C THR A 639 -15.58 -15.61 12.01
N GLY A 640 -16.84 -15.65 12.44
CA GLY A 640 -17.79 -14.55 12.26
C GLY A 640 -17.29 -13.24 12.88
N TYR A 641 -16.80 -13.28 14.12
CA TYR A 641 -16.18 -12.10 14.75
C TYR A 641 -14.97 -11.60 13.95
N MET A 642 -14.04 -12.49 13.60
CA MET A 642 -12.86 -12.11 12.81
C MET A 642 -13.21 -11.51 11.44
N ALA A 643 -14.23 -12.05 10.76
CA ALA A 643 -14.72 -11.50 9.49
C ALA A 643 -15.33 -10.10 9.67
N MET A 644 -16.06 -9.87 10.76
CA MET A 644 -16.61 -8.55 11.10
C MET A 644 -15.52 -7.54 11.44
N MET A 645 -14.43 -7.95 12.08
CA MET A 645 -13.26 -7.10 12.33
C MET A 645 -12.57 -6.68 11.03
N ASN A 646 -12.43 -7.61 10.07
CA ASN A 646 -11.94 -7.27 8.74
C ASN A 646 -12.88 -6.30 8.00
N LEU A 647 -14.20 -6.51 8.11
CA LEU A 647 -15.19 -5.59 7.56
C LEU A 647 -15.09 -4.19 8.20
N SER A 648 -14.85 -4.11 9.51
CA SER A 648 -14.59 -2.85 10.22
C SER A 648 -13.42 -2.09 9.62
N ALA A 649 -12.32 -2.78 9.29
CA ALA A 649 -11.16 -2.16 8.65
C ALA A 649 -11.49 -1.59 7.26
N ILE A 650 -12.27 -2.33 6.46
CA ILE A 650 -12.73 -1.85 5.14
C ILE A 650 -13.58 -0.59 5.28
N ILE A 651 -14.52 -0.58 6.23
CA ILE A 651 -15.34 0.61 6.53
C ILE A 651 -14.43 1.76 6.96
N GLY A 652 -13.45 1.51 7.84
CA GLY A 652 -12.44 2.48 8.23
C GLY A 652 -11.72 3.11 7.04
N TYR A 653 -11.20 2.31 6.11
CA TYR A 653 -10.55 2.82 4.90
C TYR A 653 -11.49 3.66 4.01
N GLN A 654 -12.77 3.32 3.94
CA GLN A 654 -13.75 4.12 3.18
C GLN A 654 -14.08 5.46 3.84
N LEU A 655 -13.86 5.60 5.16
CA LEU A 655 -14.01 6.87 5.87
C LEU A 655 -12.86 7.84 5.57
N THR A 656 -11.74 7.37 5.00
CA THR A 656 -10.55 8.20 4.75
C THR A 656 -10.86 9.37 3.81
N ALA A 657 -11.44 9.13 2.62
CA ALA A 657 -11.74 10.19 1.65
C ALA A 657 -12.68 11.29 2.18
N PRO A 658 -13.88 10.98 2.72
CA PRO A 658 -14.79 12.02 3.19
C PRO A 658 -14.29 12.79 4.42
N LEU A 659 -13.43 12.18 5.25
CA LEU A 659 -12.82 12.88 6.39
C LEU A 659 -11.61 13.72 5.96
N ALA A 660 -10.70 13.15 5.17
CA ALA A 660 -9.51 13.83 4.69
C ALA A 660 -9.86 15.05 3.85
N ALA A 661 -10.87 14.98 2.98
CA ALA A 661 -11.29 16.12 2.16
C ALA A 661 -11.82 17.32 2.98
N ARG A 662 -12.15 17.13 4.27
CA ARG A 662 -12.77 18.17 5.12
C ARG A 662 -11.86 18.70 6.21
N PHE A 663 -10.98 17.86 6.75
CA PHE A 663 -10.25 18.14 7.98
C PHE A 663 -8.74 18.09 7.77
N ASP A 664 -8.01 18.87 8.56
CA ASP A 664 -6.56 18.86 8.61
C ASP A 664 -6.01 17.60 9.31
N TYR A 665 -4.70 17.34 9.15
CA TYR A 665 -4.05 16.16 9.75
C TYR A 665 -4.27 16.09 11.26
N SER A 666 -4.09 17.20 11.97
CA SER A 666 -4.24 17.30 13.42
C SER A 666 -5.64 16.89 13.88
N THR A 667 -6.69 17.36 13.20
CA THR A 667 -8.07 16.97 13.48
C THR A 667 -8.34 15.50 13.15
N LEU A 668 -7.75 14.96 12.08
CA LEU A 668 -7.88 13.54 11.73
C LEU A 668 -7.32 12.66 12.86
N PHE A 669 -6.20 13.03 13.48
CA PHE A 669 -5.70 12.34 14.68
C PHE A 669 -6.66 12.43 15.87
N TYR A 670 -7.31 13.58 16.11
CA TYR A 670 -8.30 13.70 17.19
C TYR A 670 -9.55 12.84 16.95
N ILE A 671 -10.02 12.76 15.71
CA ILE A 671 -11.14 11.88 15.32
C ILE A 671 -10.74 10.41 15.51
N ALA A 672 -9.53 10.02 15.10
CA ALA A 672 -9.02 8.67 15.31
C ALA A 672 -8.96 8.32 16.80
N ALA A 673 -8.42 9.22 17.63
CA ALA A 673 -8.38 9.04 19.08
C ALA A 673 -9.77 8.87 19.69
N LEU A 674 -10.78 9.61 19.23
CA LEU A 674 -12.17 9.42 19.66
C LEU A 674 -12.67 8.02 19.29
N LEU A 675 -12.48 7.58 18.04
CA LEU A 675 -12.93 6.26 17.58
C LEU A 675 -12.25 5.12 18.35
N GLU A 676 -10.96 5.25 18.69
CA GLU A 676 -10.23 4.28 19.52
C GLU A 676 -10.88 4.09 20.90
N THR A 677 -11.44 5.15 21.50
CA THR A 677 -12.14 5.05 22.79
C THR A 677 -13.51 4.36 22.71
N VAL A 678 -14.14 4.27 21.54
CA VAL A 678 -15.46 3.61 21.38
C VAL A 678 -15.37 2.12 21.70
N VAL A 679 -14.20 1.51 21.49
CA VAL A 679 -13.88 0.13 21.88
C VAL A 679 -14.15 -0.12 23.38
N ILE A 680 -13.91 0.87 24.24
CA ILE A 680 -14.14 0.78 25.69
C ILE A 680 -15.64 0.61 25.99
N LEU A 681 -16.49 1.35 25.26
CA LEU A 681 -17.95 1.28 25.40
C LEU A 681 -18.49 -0.08 24.95
N GLY A 682 -17.92 -0.67 23.91
CA GLY A 682 -18.27 -2.03 23.48
C GLY A 682 -17.81 -3.08 24.50
N ALA A 683 -16.55 -3.01 24.92
CA ALA A 683 -15.96 -3.99 25.82
C ALA A 683 -16.62 -3.99 27.20
N MET A 684 -17.00 -2.84 27.76
CA MET A 684 -17.49 -2.74 29.15
C MET A 684 -18.73 -3.59 29.42
N PHE A 685 -19.61 -3.80 28.43
CA PHE A 685 -20.88 -4.54 28.61
C PHE A 685 -20.79 -6.04 28.30
N ILE A 686 -19.67 -6.52 27.76
CA ILE A 686 -19.47 -7.94 27.46
C ILE A 686 -19.14 -8.68 28.76
N ASP A 687 -19.90 -9.72 29.07
CA ASP A 687 -19.61 -10.67 30.14
C ASP A 687 -18.91 -11.90 29.51
N PRO A 688 -17.60 -12.10 29.78
CA PRO A 688 -16.84 -13.21 29.19
C PRO A 688 -17.38 -14.60 29.55
N GLU A 689 -18.16 -14.72 30.63
CA GLU A 689 -18.64 -15.99 31.18
C GLU A 689 -20.14 -16.24 30.95
N GLU A 690 -20.84 -15.33 30.25
CA GLU A 690 -22.28 -15.47 29.94
C GLU A 690 -22.56 -16.75 29.16
N THR A 691 -21.86 -16.94 28.03
CA THR A 691 -22.08 -18.09 27.14
C THR A 691 -21.89 -19.42 27.87
N ARG A 692 -20.82 -19.56 28.65
CA ARG A 692 -20.53 -20.79 29.41
C ARG A 692 -21.63 -21.08 30.43
N ARG A 693 -22.01 -20.08 31.23
CA ARG A 693 -23.00 -20.21 32.31
C ARG A 693 -24.41 -20.51 31.78
N GLU A 694 -24.84 -19.82 30.73
CA GLU A 694 -26.16 -20.04 30.12
C GLU A 694 -26.24 -21.41 29.43
N MET A 695 -25.15 -21.87 28.80
CA MET A 695 -25.10 -23.20 28.20
C MET A 695 -25.11 -24.32 29.24
N VAL A 696 -24.42 -24.16 30.37
CA VAL A 696 -24.50 -25.12 31.49
C VAL A 696 -25.94 -25.26 31.98
N LYS A 697 -26.67 -24.16 32.14
CA LYS A 697 -28.10 -24.16 32.50
C LYS A 697 -28.96 -24.91 31.48
N ARG A 698 -28.78 -24.61 30.19
CA ARG A 698 -29.56 -25.24 29.10
C ARG A 698 -29.27 -26.71 28.91
N LEU A 699 -28.10 -27.20 29.32
CA LEU A 699 -27.73 -28.62 29.24
C LEU A 699 -28.14 -29.39 30.50
N SER A 700 -28.41 -28.69 31.61
CA SER A 700 -28.94 -29.29 32.84
C SER A 700 -30.47 -29.38 32.89
N ASP A 701 -31.16 -28.54 32.11
CA ASP A 701 -32.61 -28.54 31.90
C ASP A 701 -33.02 -29.46 30.74
#